data_AF-A0AAW1PRV7-F1
#
_entry.id   AF-A0AAW1PRV7-F1
#
_cell.length_a   1.000
_cell.length_b   1.000
_cell.length_c   1.000
_cell.angle_alpha   90.00
_cell.angle_beta   90.00
_cell.angle_gamma   90.00
#
_symmetry.space_group_name_H-M   'P 1'
#
loop_
_entity.id
_entity.type
_entity.pdbx_description
1 polymer ?
#
loop_
_entity_poly.entity_id
_entity_poly.type
_entity_poly.pdbx_seq_one_letter_code
_entity_poly.pdbx_strand_id
1 'polypeptide(L)'
;MASTEEQAIVAAQAAVTKQGDTVRSLKASLKAGNADKAEVDAAIKKLSELKAGLAEKHKAIEATSGKPSSSSREEFRSAVVNALETKLFFMPSFAIYGSVAGFYDYGPNGCKVKQNITAYWRQHFVLEENMLEVECPAVTPEIVLRASGHVERFTDLMVTDTKTGDCHRADHLLEHHLEALLEDKKAPLPPEKVKEVRHVLATVEELDAPGLGAQLTAFGVKAPETGNDISAPFPFNLMFRTSIGPRSDQVGYLRPETAQGIFVNFRDLYYHNGNKLPFAAAQIGQSYRNEISPRQGLLRVREFTQAEIEHFCNPDNKSHPKFAQVAQQTPLLFSRALQMSEEKLPKPTALVDAVAAGSIANETLAYFIGRTYLFLCHVGINPQRLRFRQHLQHEMAHYAEDCWDAEVECSYGWVECVGLADRSAFDLRAHAAKSKRDMSARETYAEPRMEEVTIVAPNKQLLGKTFMRNAKPVQEALERLDAQEALCIKADLDAGRSASINVNGTDFPISPDMVKITQQMKKVSGRTFIPSVIEPSFGLGRIMYCLFEHAFYTRKGDDKRTVFRFEPVVAPFKATVLPLLQKDHLNALSQKVSTSLTRAGLYNVIDTTGTSIGKRYARTDAIGVPFGVTVDAQTPEDGTVTLRERDSCSQVRVPMGGAQKLQQPLFKATPGTVSPYDHHIFIRAATEPAQNLDDNQLTSGPPGWPAVVERQPGVSQVFATLAQNREQTEGVVRVTAFEPLESEPLEADCCDMFIFPAGVRHSRLKLSTLAEHVQRYTSKDAPENSILAKMNCPQDDVTNMLNIFVCCHGARDARCGIVGPPLCTKLQRSIRMRSLQDRMHVFMCSHIGGHKYAGNVLVYGAVSPSDGDWFGGLNANNAEDFLDALLDLQVDADGGPADPTLRQWWRGRMGLSKAEQLQFFEDRQLPHSEEYDSTDDSVSQAK
;
A
#
# COMPACT_ATOMS: atom_id res chain seq x y z
N MET A 1 -3.98 10.69 -12.26
CA MET A 1 -3.95 10.33 -13.70
C MET A 1 -2.62 10.78 -14.26
N ALA A 2 -1.87 9.85 -14.85
CA ALA A 2 -0.60 10.10 -15.54
C ALA A 2 -0.81 11.02 -16.77
N SER A 3 0.15 11.87 -17.09
CA SER A 3 0.08 12.69 -18.31
C SER A 3 0.16 11.81 -19.58
N THR A 4 -0.30 12.33 -20.73
CA THR A 4 -0.21 11.67 -22.05
C THR A 4 1.23 11.30 -22.45
N GLU A 5 2.22 11.97 -21.88
CA GLU A 5 3.65 11.70 -22.12
C GLU A 5 4.12 10.47 -21.33
N GLU A 6 3.64 10.29 -20.10
CA GLU A 6 3.99 9.14 -19.23
C GLU A 6 3.54 7.80 -19.83
N GLN A 7 2.38 7.77 -20.48
CA GLN A 7 1.90 6.57 -21.20
C GLN A 7 2.82 6.18 -22.37
N ALA A 8 3.47 7.15 -23.01
CA ALA A 8 4.39 6.92 -24.13
C ALA A 8 5.74 6.34 -23.69
N ILE A 9 6.19 6.59 -22.45
CA ILE A 9 7.39 5.97 -21.85
C ILE A 9 7.12 4.51 -21.50
N VAL A 10 6.01 4.24 -20.82
CA VAL A 10 5.64 2.87 -20.43
C VAL A 10 5.56 1.96 -21.67
N ALA A 11 4.96 2.47 -22.76
CA ALA A 11 4.93 1.76 -24.03
C ALA A 11 6.33 1.53 -24.64
N ALA A 12 7.24 2.51 -24.52
CA ALA A 12 8.60 2.38 -25.02
C ALA A 12 9.46 1.41 -24.19
N GLN A 13 9.29 1.38 -22.86
CA GLN A 13 9.93 0.41 -21.96
C GLN A 13 9.47 -1.02 -22.24
N ALA A 14 8.17 -1.21 -22.48
CA ALA A 14 7.61 -2.50 -22.89
C ALA A 14 8.20 -2.96 -24.24
N ALA A 15 8.38 -2.05 -25.20
CA ALA A 15 8.98 -2.37 -26.50
C ALA A 15 10.46 -2.78 -26.39
N VAL A 16 11.25 -2.08 -25.56
CA VAL A 16 12.65 -2.46 -25.29
C VAL A 16 12.73 -3.83 -24.62
N THR A 17 11.88 -4.08 -23.62
CA THR A 17 11.83 -5.37 -22.90
C THR A 17 11.51 -6.52 -23.86
N LYS A 18 10.45 -6.37 -24.65
CA LYS A 18 10.02 -7.38 -25.64
C LYS A 18 11.11 -7.67 -26.69
N GLN A 19 11.81 -6.63 -27.16
CA GLN A 19 12.91 -6.82 -28.10
C GLN A 19 14.13 -7.47 -27.43
N GLY A 20 14.39 -7.19 -26.15
CA GLY A 20 15.43 -7.86 -25.36
C GLY A 20 15.18 -9.36 -25.21
N ASP A 21 13.93 -9.76 -24.98
CA ASP A 21 13.51 -11.18 -24.95
C ASP A 21 13.70 -11.85 -26.31
N THR A 22 13.37 -11.13 -27.38
CA THR A 22 13.58 -11.60 -28.76
C THR A 22 15.07 -11.86 -29.04
N VAL A 23 15.96 -10.96 -28.63
CA VAL A 23 17.42 -11.16 -28.76
C VAL A 23 17.89 -12.37 -27.94
N ARG A 24 17.37 -12.57 -26.73
CA ARG A 24 17.71 -13.73 -25.90
C ARG A 24 17.27 -15.05 -26.53
N SER A 25 16.04 -15.11 -27.04
CA SER A 25 15.50 -16.27 -27.74
C SER A 25 16.28 -16.61 -29.02
N LEU A 26 16.63 -15.59 -29.82
CA LEU A 26 17.42 -15.77 -31.04
C LEU A 26 18.87 -16.20 -30.74
N LYS A 27 19.51 -15.66 -29.70
CA LYS A 27 20.84 -16.12 -29.26
C LYS A 27 20.83 -17.57 -28.77
N ALA A 28 19.77 -17.98 -28.07
CA ALA A 28 19.58 -19.37 -27.65
C ALA A 28 19.39 -20.30 -28.87
N SER A 29 18.61 -19.85 -29.85
CA SER A 29 18.36 -20.59 -31.10
C SER A 29 19.60 -20.67 -32.01
N LEU A 30 20.44 -19.63 -32.04
CA LEU A 30 21.74 -19.63 -32.74
C LEU A 30 22.71 -20.65 -32.11
N LYS A 31 22.75 -20.74 -30.78
CA LYS A 31 23.52 -21.78 -30.07
C LYS A 31 23.02 -23.19 -30.35
N ALA A 32 21.74 -23.35 -30.68
CA ALA A 32 21.12 -24.62 -31.07
C ALA A 32 21.22 -24.93 -32.57
N GLY A 33 21.87 -24.07 -33.37
CA GLY A 33 22.05 -24.26 -34.81
C GLY A 33 20.84 -23.90 -35.69
N ASN A 34 19.80 -23.28 -35.12
CA ASN A 34 18.49 -23.07 -35.76
C ASN A 34 18.17 -21.60 -36.08
N ALA A 35 19.13 -20.68 -35.93
CA ALA A 35 18.95 -19.27 -36.28
C ALA A 35 20.18 -18.75 -37.03
N ASP A 36 19.97 -17.79 -37.93
CA ASP A 36 21.07 -17.14 -38.66
C ASP A 36 21.71 -16.06 -37.80
N LYS A 37 23.04 -15.96 -37.86
CA LYS A 37 23.80 -14.88 -37.19
C LYS A 37 23.35 -13.50 -37.66
N ALA A 38 22.95 -13.37 -38.92
CA ALA A 38 22.41 -12.14 -39.48
C ALA A 38 21.09 -11.69 -38.80
N GLU A 39 20.24 -12.63 -38.39
CA GLU A 39 18.97 -12.34 -37.70
C GLU A 39 19.22 -11.90 -36.25
N VAL A 40 20.20 -12.50 -35.57
CA VAL A 40 20.63 -12.08 -34.24
C VAL A 40 21.20 -10.65 -34.28
N ASP A 41 22.07 -10.36 -35.25
CA ASP A 41 22.69 -9.05 -35.40
C ASP A 41 21.64 -7.97 -35.75
N ALA A 42 20.65 -8.28 -36.59
CA ALA A 42 19.53 -7.40 -36.88
C ALA A 42 18.64 -7.14 -35.64
N ALA A 43 18.36 -8.17 -34.84
CA ALA A 43 17.59 -8.04 -33.61
C ALA A 43 18.32 -7.21 -32.54
N ILE A 44 19.65 -7.33 -32.45
CA ILE A 44 20.51 -6.50 -31.58
C ILE A 44 20.50 -5.05 -32.04
N LYS A 45 20.62 -4.79 -33.35
CA LYS A 45 20.54 -3.44 -33.91
C LYS A 45 19.20 -2.77 -33.58
N LYS A 46 18.10 -3.49 -33.78
CA LYS A 46 16.75 -3.02 -33.43
C LYS A 46 16.58 -2.77 -31.93
N LEU A 47 17.17 -3.59 -31.07
CA LEU A 47 17.20 -3.35 -29.63
C LEU A 47 17.97 -2.05 -29.29
N SER A 48 19.10 -1.81 -29.95
CA SER A 48 19.88 -0.58 -29.78
C SER A 48 19.10 0.67 -30.20
N GLU A 49 18.36 0.60 -31.31
CA GLU A 49 17.50 1.70 -31.80
C GLU A 49 16.34 1.98 -30.84
N LEU A 50 15.68 0.94 -30.31
CA LEU A 50 14.62 1.09 -29.31
C LEU A 50 15.13 1.66 -27.98
N LYS A 51 16.33 1.24 -27.54
CA LYS A 51 16.99 1.81 -26.36
C LYS A 51 17.32 3.29 -26.55
N ALA A 52 17.79 3.69 -27.73
CA ALA A 52 18.04 5.08 -28.07
C ALA A 52 16.73 5.90 -28.07
N GLY A 53 15.66 5.39 -28.69
CA GLY A 53 14.36 6.06 -28.69
C GLY A 53 13.71 6.15 -27.30
N LEU A 54 13.88 5.15 -26.45
CA LEU A 54 13.47 5.21 -25.04
C LEU A 54 14.27 6.27 -24.28
N ALA A 55 15.58 6.34 -24.50
CA ALA A 55 16.44 7.35 -23.90
C ALA A 55 16.05 8.77 -24.36
N GLU A 56 15.67 8.97 -25.63
CA GLU A 56 15.15 10.26 -26.11
C GLU A 56 13.79 10.63 -25.50
N LYS A 57 12.87 9.67 -25.34
CA LYS A 57 11.57 9.92 -24.68
C LYS A 57 11.72 10.19 -23.20
N HIS A 58 12.62 9.47 -22.52
CA HIS A 58 13.05 9.80 -21.17
C HIS A 58 13.63 11.21 -21.14
N LYS A 59 14.51 11.57 -22.08
CA LYS A 59 15.10 12.91 -22.21
C LYS A 59 14.07 14.01 -22.52
N ALA A 60 12.97 13.67 -23.19
CA ALA A 60 11.87 14.58 -23.51
C ALA A 60 10.92 14.80 -22.33
N ILE A 61 10.58 13.76 -21.56
CA ILE A 61 9.88 13.95 -20.27
C ILE A 61 10.80 14.66 -19.29
N GLU A 62 12.06 14.28 -19.23
CA GLU A 62 13.07 15.06 -18.54
C GLU A 62 13.13 16.51 -19.10
N ALA A 63 12.86 16.81 -20.36
CA ALA A 63 12.75 18.20 -20.80
C ALA A 63 11.47 18.90 -20.28
N THR A 64 10.36 18.18 -20.12
CA THR A 64 9.07 18.68 -19.60
C THR A 64 9.00 18.73 -18.06
N SER A 65 9.70 17.84 -17.37
CA SER A 65 9.82 17.70 -15.91
C SER A 65 11.16 18.19 -15.37
N GLY A 66 12.05 18.68 -16.25
CA GLY A 66 13.45 18.95 -15.97
C GLY A 66 14.27 17.67 -15.70
N LYS A 67 15.21 17.29 -16.59
CA LYS A 67 16.58 17.02 -16.18
C LYS A 67 17.12 18.40 -16.02
N PRO A 68 17.06 18.90 -14.79
CA PRO A 68 17.64 20.16 -14.58
C PRO A 68 19.14 19.91 -14.75
N SER A 69 19.89 20.86 -15.30
CA SER A 69 21.29 20.95 -14.89
C SER A 69 21.35 20.91 -13.35
N SER A 70 22.48 20.59 -12.73
CA SER A 70 22.60 20.70 -11.27
C SER A 70 22.00 22.02 -10.73
N SER A 71 22.14 23.11 -11.50
CA SER A 71 21.47 24.41 -11.30
C SER A 71 19.94 24.34 -11.17
N SER A 72 19.22 23.62 -12.01
CA SER A 72 17.75 23.67 -12.01
C SER A 72 17.10 22.66 -11.02
N ARG A 73 17.86 21.66 -10.52
CA ARG A 73 17.45 20.82 -9.37
C ARG A 73 17.54 21.65 -8.12
N GLU A 74 18.62 22.43 -8.03
CA GLU A 74 18.84 23.39 -6.98
C GLU A 74 17.79 24.50 -6.96
N GLU A 75 17.42 25.04 -8.13
CA GLU A 75 16.34 26.03 -8.24
C GLU A 75 14.98 25.44 -7.80
N PHE A 76 14.63 24.23 -8.26
CA PHE A 76 13.41 23.56 -7.83
C PHE A 76 13.41 23.32 -6.32
N ARG A 77 14.51 22.78 -5.78
CA ARG A 77 14.69 22.52 -4.35
C ARG A 77 14.55 23.80 -3.53
N SER A 78 15.17 24.88 -3.98
CA SER A 78 15.08 26.20 -3.36
C SER A 78 13.65 26.74 -3.36
N ALA A 79 12.91 26.56 -4.46
CA ALA A 79 11.50 26.96 -4.55
C ALA A 79 10.60 26.14 -3.60
N VAL A 80 10.80 24.82 -3.53
CA VAL A 80 10.07 23.94 -2.60
C VAL A 80 10.36 24.31 -1.16
N VAL A 81 11.64 24.41 -0.77
CA VAL A 81 12.05 24.75 0.60
C VAL A 81 11.53 26.12 1.00
N ASN A 82 11.64 27.12 0.13
CA ASN A 82 11.09 28.46 0.36
C ASN A 82 9.57 28.40 0.57
N ALA A 83 8.84 27.64 -0.26
CA ALA A 83 7.40 27.46 -0.06
C ALA A 83 7.09 26.77 1.28
N LEU A 84 7.85 25.75 1.68
CA LEU A 84 7.64 25.05 2.94
C LEU A 84 7.90 25.96 4.16
N GLU A 85 8.98 26.75 4.14
CA GLU A 85 9.34 27.66 5.22
C GLU A 85 8.38 28.86 5.30
N THR A 86 8.11 29.52 4.18
CA THR A 86 7.21 30.70 4.15
C THR A 86 5.76 30.35 4.49
N LYS A 87 5.35 29.09 4.27
CA LYS A 87 4.04 28.57 4.68
C LYS A 87 4.06 27.84 6.01
N LEU A 88 5.18 27.85 6.73
CA LEU A 88 5.34 27.26 8.07
C LEU A 88 4.92 25.78 8.10
N PHE A 89 5.40 25.00 7.12
CA PHE A 89 5.37 23.53 7.22
C PHE A 89 6.42 23.06 8.23
N PHE A 90 7.65 23.56 8.12
CA PHE A 90 8.68 23.40 9.13
C PHE A 90 9.56 24.65 9.20
N MET A 91 10.38 24.74 10.25
CA MET A 91 11.40 25.78 10.41
C MET A 91 12.61 25.21 11.17
N PRO A 92 13.82 25.77 10.97
CA PRO A 92 14.97 25.45 11.79
C PRO A 92 14.67 25.66 13.28
N SER A 93 14.91 24.66 14.12
CA SER A 93 14.66 24.78 15.56
C SER A 93 15.59 25.81 16.18
N PHE A 94 15.08 26.60 17.12
CA PHE A 94 15.83 27.64 17.85
C PHE A 94 16.38 28.76 16.96
N ALA A 95 15.68 29.11 15.86
CA ALA A 95 16.15 30.09 14.88
C ALA A 95 16.61 31.43 15.49
N ILE A 96 15.90 31.96 16.49
CA ILE A 96 16.26 33.22 17.16
C ILE A 96 17.57 33.14 17.98
N TYR A 97 18.07 31.93 18.23
CA TYR A 97 19.33 31.64 18.93
C TYR A 97 20.45 31.16 17.99
N GLY A 98 20.26 31.26 16.66
CA GLY A 98 21.25 30.83 15.67
C GLY A 98 21.00 29.45 15.06
N SER A 99 19.91 28.78 15.45
CA SER A 99 19.54 27.41 15.05
C SER A 99 20.52 26.31 15.49
N VAL A 100 20.06 25.06 15.48
CA VAL A 100 20.93 23.88 15.63
C VAL A 100 20.70 22.95 14.46
N ALA A 101 21.77 22.65 13.70
CA ALA A 101 21.68 21.78 12.53
C ALA A 101 21.14 20.38 12.91
N GLY A 102 20.24 19.87 12.07
CA GLY A 102 19.57 18.57 12.28
C GLY A 102 18.35 18.62 13.20
N PHE A 103 17.93 19.78 13.70
CA PHE A 103 16.68 19.94 14.46
C PHE A 103 15.72 20.88 13.73
N TYR A 104 14.46 20.46 13.63
CA TYR A 104 13.41 21.21 12.94
C TYR A 104 12.11 21.19 13.75
N ASP A 105 11.47 22.36 13.83
CA ASP A 105 10.15 22.52 14.41
C ASP A 105 9.12 22.42 13.28
N TYR A 106 8.09 21.59 13.45
CA TYR A 106 6.97 21.54 12.52
C TYR A 106 5.99 22.67 12.82
N GLY A 107 5.72 23.55 11.84
CA GLY A 107 4.70 24.58 11.98
C GLY A 107 3.27 24.01 11.83
N PRO A 108 2.21 24.84 11.90
CA PRO A 108 0.83 24.36 11.93
C PRO A 108 0.46 23.44 10.77
N ASN A 109 0.92 23.75 9.56
CA ASN A 109 0.61 22.96 8.37
C ASN A 109 1.37 21.63 8.37
N GLY A 110 2.67 21.64 8.73
CA GLY A 110 3.46 20.41 8.80
C GLY A 110 3.01 19.48 9.92
N CYS A 111 2.63 20.04 11.08
CA CYS A 111 2.01 19.27 12.17
C CYS A 111 0.76 18.53 11.69
N LYS A 112 -0.10 19.20 10.92
CA LYS A 112 -1.33 18.58 10.40
C LYS A 112 -1.06 17.51 9.35
N VAL A 113 -0.13 17.75 8.42
CA VAL A 113 0.27 16.72 7.45
C VAL A 113 0.84 15.49 8.18
N LYS A 114 1.75 15.71 9.14
CA LYS A 114 2.32 14.63 9.96
C LYS A 114 1.23 13.85 10.69
N GLN A 115 0.31 14.54 11.38
CA GLN A 115 -0.81 13.93 12.08
C GLN A 115 -1.69 13.09 11.15
N ASN A 116 -2.00 13.60 9.95
CA ASN A 116 -2.83 12.89 8.98
C ASN A 116 -2.13 11.66 8.42
N ILE A 117 -0.84 11.75 8.09
CA ILE A 117 -0.03 10.60 7.65
C ILE A 117 0.00 9.53 8.74
N THR A 118 0.28 9.92 10.00
CA THR A 118 0.32 8.99 11.13
C THR A 118 -1.06 8.36 11.41
N ALA A 119 -2.14 9.13 11.31
CA ALA A 119 -3.50 8.62 11.48
C ALA A 119 -3.84 7.58 10.38
N TYR A 120 -3.51 7.89 9.12
CA TYR A 120 -3.70 6.94 8.03
C TYR A 120 -2.79 5.72 8.16
N TRP A 121 -1.55 5.88 8.62
CA TRP A 121 -0.63 4.76 8.89
C TRP A 121 -1.22 3.81 9.94
N ARG A 122 -1.80 4.34 11.03
CA ARG A 122 -2.52 3.51 12.02
C ARG A 122 -3.69 2.76 11.40
N GLN A 123 -4.50 3.44 10.59
CA GLN A 123 -5.61 2.79 9.89
C GLN A 123 -5.10 1.68 8.95
N HIS A 124 -4.02 1.95 8.21
CA HIS A 124 -3.49 1.07 7.17
C HIS A 124 -2.72 -0.12 7.72
N PHE A 125 -2.04 0.00 8.85
CA PHE A 125 -1.24 -1.09 9.41
C PHE A 125 -1.82 -1.60 10.72
N VAL A 126 -1.93 -0.74 11.73
CA VAL A 126 -2.34 -1.14 13.09
C VAL A 126 -3.76 -1.72 13.10
N LEU A 127 -4.73 -1.00 12.52
CA LEU A 127 -6.12 -1.43 12.52
C LEU A 127 -6.36 -2.64 11.60
N GLU A 128 -5.80 -2.61 10.40
CA GLU A 128 -5.98 -3.69 9.42
C GLU A 128 -5.41 -5.04 9.93
N GLU A 129 -4.23 -5.02 10.56
CA GLU A 129 -3.56 -6.24 11.05
C GLU A 129 -3.84 -6.55 12.52
N ASN A 130 -4.68 -5.76 13.19
CA ASN A 130 -4.92 -5.85 14.64
C ASN A 130 -3.61 -5.85 15.45
N MET A 131 -2.68 -4.96 15.09
CA MET A 131 -1.37 -4.88 15.74
C MET A 131 -1.50 -4.34 17.16
N LEU A 132 -0.61 -4.80 18.04
CA LEU A 132 -0.48 -4.29 19.40
C LEU A 132 0.36 -3.01 19.38
N GLU A 133 -0.29 -1.84 19.29
CA GLU A 133 0.40 -0.55 19.40
C GLU A 133 0.87 -0.30 20.84
N VAL A 134 2.16 0.01 21.01
CA VAL A 134 2.78 0.33 22.30
C VAL A 134 3.50 1.67 22.25
N GLU A 135 3.68 2.28 23.43
CA GLU A 135 4.49 3.49 23.60
C GLU A 135 5.56 3.23 24.66
N CYS A 136 6.83 3.19 24.24
CA CYS A 136 7.97 3.02 25.14
C CYS A 136 8.72 4.34 25.38
N PRO A 137 9.47 4.48 26.49
CA PRO A 137 10.31 5.65 26.74
C PRO A 137 11.38 5.87 25.67
N ALA A 138 11.77 7.14 25.46
CA ALA A 138 12.91 7.49 24.61
C ALA A 138 14.26 7.23 25.32
N VAL A 139 14.32 7.48 26.62
CA VAL A 139 15.52 7.25 27.44
C VAL A 139 15.67 5.74 27.67
N THR A 140 16.78 5.19 27.19
CA THR A 140 17.06 3.76 27.19
C THR A 140 18.33 3.47 28.00
N PRO A 141 18.29 2.57 28.99
CA PRO A 141 19.48 2.17 29.73
C PRO A 141 20.54 1.53 28.83
N GLU A 142 21.82 1.84 29.07
CA GLU A 142 22.95 1.33 28.27
C GLU A 142 22.94 -0.19 28.07
N ILE A 143 22.53 -0.96 29.08
CA ILE A 143 22.50 -2.43 29.01
C ILE A 143 21.62 -2.97 27.88
N VAL A 144 20.53 -2.27 27.55
CA VAL A 144 19.59 -2.64 26.47
C VAL A 144 20.25 -2.44 25.11
N LEU A 145 20.87 -1.28 24.90
CA LEU A 145 21.54 -0.94 23.64
C LEU A 145 22.86 -1.68 23.45
N ARG A 146 23.49 -2.11 24.54
CA ARG A 146 24.61 -3.04 24.50
C ARG A 146 24.17 -4.44 24.12
N ALA A 147 23.00 -4.89 24.61
CA ALA A 147 22.45 -6.18 24.21
C ALA A 147 22.15 -6.24 22.71
N SER A 148 21.56 -5.17 22.15
CA SER A 148 21.29 -5.08 20.70
C SER A 148 22.52 -4.76 19.84
N GLY A 149 23.69 -4.52 20.45
CA GLY A 149 24.95 -4.23 19.75
C GLY A 149 25.14 -2.78 19.30
N HIS A 150 24.17 -1.89 19.55
CA HIS A 150 24.26 -0.47 19.19
C HIS A 150 25.44 0.24 19.88
N VAL A 151 25.72 -0.06 21.15
CA VAL A 151 26.85 0.58 21.86
C VAL A 151 28.19 0.31 21.17
N GLU A 152 28.34 -0.84 20.52
CA GLU A 152 29.59 -1.28 19.89
C GLU A 152 29.66 -0.90 18.40
N ARG A 153 28.51 -0.88 17.71
CA ARG A 153 28.46 -0.74 16.24
C ARG A 153 27.92 0.59 15.74
N PHE A 154 27.25 1.39 16.57
CA PHE A 154 26.64 2.66 16.15
C PHE A 154 27.65 3.81 16.18
N THR A 155 28.75 3.62 15.45
CA THR A 155 29.92 4.49 15.45
C THR A 155 30.33 4.78 14.01
N ASP A 156 30.36 6.06 13.63
CA ASP A 156 30.87 6.50 12.33
C ASP A 156 32.31 6.99 12.48
N LEU A 157 33.06 7.00 11.37
CA LEU A 157 34.38 7.62 11.33
C LEU A 157 34.26 9.12 11.02
N MET A 158 34.85 9.94 11.89
CA MET A 158 34.79 11.39 11.84
C MET A 158 36.18 11.98 11.63
N VAL A 159 36.25 13.06 10.86
CA VAL A 159 37.41 13.95 10.75
C VAL A 159 37.01 15.36 11.16
N THR A 160 37.99 16.15 11.56
CA THR A 160 37.79 17.54 11.99
C THR A 160 38.69 18.47 11.22
N ASP A 161 38.18 19.62 10.78
CA ASP A 161 39.01 20.75 10.35
C ASP A 161 39.96 21.12 11.50
N THR A 162 41.26 21.06 11.22
CA THR A 162 42.32 21.30 12.21
C THR A 162 42.35 22.72 12.78
N LYS A 163 41.71 23.70 12.12
CA LYS A 163 41.65 25.09 12.57
C LYS A 163 40.31 25.48 13.15
N THR A 164 39.20 25.13 12.50
CA THR A 164 37.86 25.52 12.97
C THR A 164 37.26 24.52 13.96
N GLY A 165 37.71 23.27 13.90
CA GLY A 165 37.13 22.16 14.66
C GLY A 165 35.85 21.60 14.05
N ASP A 166 35.45 22.05 12.86
CA ASP A 166 34.24 21.58 12.20
C ASP A 166 34.36 20.09 11.85
N CYS A 167 33.31 19.34 12.17
CA CYS A 167 33.29 17.89 12.01
C CYS A 167 32.67 17.48 10.67
N HIS A 168 33.31 16.51 10.01
CA HIS A 168 32.81 15.87 8.80
C HIS A 168 32.85 14.36 8.96
N ARG A 169 31.86 13.66 8.38
CA ARG A 169 31.91 12.20 8.27
C ARG A 169 32.94 11.84 7.20
N ALA A 170 33.89 10.97 7.56
CA ALA A 170 35.14 10.80 6.82
C ALA A 170 34.94 10.14 5.44
N ASP A 171 34.05 9.15 5.37
CA ASP A 171 33.63 8.43 4.16
C ASP A 171 32.91 9.36 3.17
N HIS A 172 31.87 10.07 3.61
CA HIS A 172 31.13 11.03 2.80
C HIS A 172 32.02 12.16 2.27
N LEU A 173 33.01 12.60 3.08
CA LEU A 173 33.95 13.62 2.67
C LEU A 173 34.86 13.11 1.53
N LEU A 174 35.30 11.85 1.61
CA LEU A 174 36.06 11.21 0.55
C LEU A 174 35.20 11.01 -0.70
N GLU A 175 34.00 10.46 -0.58
CA GLU A 175 33.06 10.22 -1.70
C GLU A 175 32.81 11.49 -2.51
N HIS A 176 32.39 12.57 -1.84
CA HIS A 176 32.09 13.83 -2.53
C HIS A 176 33.33 14.41 -3.23
N HIS A 177 34.51 14.27 -2.63
CA HIS A 177 35.76 14.70 -3.27
C HIS A 177 36.05 13.88 -4.54
N LEU A 178 35.88 12.55 -4.46
CA LEU A 178 36.09 11.64 -5.59
C LEU A 178 35.09 11.86 -6.73
N GLU A 179 33.82 12.09 -6.41
CA GLU A 179 32.78 12.45 -7.39
C GLU A 179 33.10 13.77 -8.08
N ALA A 180 33.49 14.79 -7.32
CA ALA A 180 33.88 16.09 -7.88
C ALA A 180 35.06 15.96 -8.86
N LEU A 181 36.04 15.09 -8.55
CA LEU A 181 37.16 14.81 -9.46
C LEU A 181 36.72 14.11 -10.76
N LEU A 182 35.69 13.25 -10.71
CA LEU A 182 35.16 12.58 -11.91
C LEU A 182 34.32 13.53 -12.78
N GLU A 183 33.69 14.53 -12.18
CA GLU A 183 32.84 15.51 -12.88
C GLU A 183 33.62 16.73 -13.41
N ASP A 184 34.87 16.92 -13.00
CA ASP A 184 35.69 18.05 -13.44
C ASP A 184 36.05 17.98 -14.93
N LYS A 185 35.31 18.76 -15.73
CA LYS A 185 35.53 18.90 -17.17
C LYS A 185 36.74 19.77 -17.52
N LYS A 186 37.26 20.57 -16.57
CA LYS A 186 38.41 21.45 -16.79
C LYS A 186 39.74 20.73 -16.58
N ALA A 187 39.77 19.74 -15.69
CA ALA A 187 40.93 18.89 -15.42
C ALA A 187 40.55 17.40 -15.41
N PRO A 188 40.22 16.81 -16.58
CA PRO A 188 39.78 15.42 -16.64
C PRO A 188 40.89 14.46 -16.22
N LEU A 189 40.52 13.47 -15.39
CA LEU A 189 41.45 12.45 -14.91
C LEU A 189 41.89 11.47 -16.03
N PRO A 190 43.14 10.96 -15.98
CA PRO A 190 43.57 9.88 -16.85
C PRO A 190 42.71 8.61 -16.69
N PRO A 191 42.50 7.78 -17.73
CA PRO A 191 41.64 6.60 -17.68
C PRO A 191 41.96 5.62 -16.54
N GLU A 192 43.24 5.42 -16.23
CA GLU A 192 43.67 4.55 -15.12
C GLU A 192 43.30 5.13 -13.75
N LYS A 193 43.40 6.46 -13.59
CA LYS A 193 43.00 7.15 -12.35
C LYS A 193 41.48 7.22 -12.20
N VAL A 194 40.74 7.25 -13.31
CA VAL A 194 39.27 7.11 -13.30
C VAL A 194 38.85 5.72 -12.80
N LYS A 195 39.54 4.65 -13.22
CA LYS A 195 39.28 3.30 -12.69
C LYS A 195 39.60 3.21 -11.20
N GLU A 196 40.73 3.76 -10.77
CA GLU A 196 41.13 3.82 -9.36
C GLU A 196 40.09 4.56 -8.52
N VAL A 197 39.69 5.78 -8.92
CA VAL A 197 38.68 6.57 -8.21
C VAL A 197 37.33 5.84 -8.12
N ARG A 198 36.89 5.21 -9.21
CA ARG A 198 35.64 4.42 -9.20
C ARG A 198 35.75 3.16 -8.33
N HIS A 199 36.93 2.54 -8.27
CA HIS A 199 37.17 1.40 -7.40
C HIS A 199 37.09 1.82 -5.94
N VAL A 200 37.78 2.90 -5.56
CA VAL A 200 37.74 3.44 -4.19
C VAL A 200 36.32 3.82 -3.81
N LEU A 201 35.58 4.56 -4.65
CA LEU A 201 34.17 4.90 -4.44
C LEU A 201 33.30 3.67 -4.16
N ALA A 202 33.55 2.55 -4.84
CA ALA A 202 32.79 1.32 -4.66
C ALA A 202 33.11 0.58 -3.35
N THR A 203 34.21 0.94 -2.66
CA THR A 203 34.69 0.25 -1.46
C THR A 203 34.84 1.20 -0.26
N VAL A 204 34.45 2.47 -0.35
CA VAL A 204 34.68 3.46 0.72
C VAL A 204 34.07 3.02 2.04
N GLU A 205 32.83 2.52 2.02
CA GLU A 205 32.10 2.07 3.22
C GLU A 205 32.74 0.86 3.92
N GLU A 206 33.61 0.12 3.23
CA GLU A 206 34.31 -1.04 3.79
C GLU A 206 35.63 -0.68 4.49
N LEU A 207 36.08 0.57 4.38
CA LEU A 207 37.37 1.01 4.91
C LEU A 207 37.32 1.24 6.42
N ASP A 208 38.29 0.70 7.13
CA ASP A 208 38.55 1.02 8.52
C ASP A 208 39.24 2.40 8.68
N ALA A 209 39.40 2.89 9.92
CA ALA A 209 39.97 4.22 10.15
C ALA A 209 41.37 4.42 9.52
N PRO A 210 42.30 3.46 9.61
CA PRO A 210 43.58 3.53 8.88
C PRO A 210 43.43 3.56 7.36
N GLY A 211 42.61 2.67 6.78
CA GLY A 211 42.37 2.59 5.34
C GLY A 211 41.76 3.87 4.79
N LEU A 212 40.75 4.39 5.48
CA LEU A 212 40.08 5.64 5.11
C LEU A 212 41.02 6.85 5.25
N GLY A 213 41.82 6.89 6.31
CA GLY A 213 42.84 7.92 6.50
C GLY A 213 43.91 7.92 5.40
N ALA A 214 44.32 6.74 4.94
CA ALA A 214 45.24 6.59 3.82
C ALA A 214 44.64 7.14 2.52
N GLN A 215 43.38 6.83 2.21
CA GLN A 215 42.71 7.34 1.01
C GLN A 215 42.49 8.85 1.05
N LEU A 216 42.01 9.39 2.18
CA LEU A 216 41.86 10.84 2.38
C LEU A 216 43.18 11.59 2.14
N THR A 217 44.29 11.03 2.60
CA THR A 217 45.63 11.59 2.38
C THR A 217 46.08 11.45 0.93
N ALA A 218 45.89 10.28 0.32
CA ALA A 218 46.31 9.98 -1.05
C ALA A 218 45.62 10.87 -2.09
N PHE A 219 44.33 11.16 -1.88
CA PHE A 219 43.56 12.07 -2.73
C PHE A 219 43.68 13.55 -2.32
N GLY A 220 44.41 13.87 -1.24
CA GLY A 220 44.65 15.25 -0.82
C GLY A 220 43.39 15.96 -0.34
N VAL A 221 42.46 15.23 0.28
CA VAL A 221 41.16 15.75 0.73
C VAL A 221 41.36 16.82 1.82
N LYS A 222 40.59 17.91 1.72
CA LYS A 222 40.60 19.06 2.64
C LYS A 222 39.19 19.36 3.14
N ALA A 223 39.09 20.20 4.17
CA ALA A 223 37.81 20.73 4.62
C ALA A 223 37.12 21.51 3.47
N PRO A 224 35.86 21.20 3.10
CA PRO A 224 35.24 21.74 1.87
C PRO A 224 35.05 23.25 1.87
N GLU A 225 34.80 23.83 3.04
CA GLU A 225 34.39 25.23 3.20
C GLU A 225 35.59 26.17 3.37
N THR A 226 36.67 25.66 3.97
CA THR A 226 37.84 26.46 4.37
C THR A 226 39.11 26.11 3.59
N GLY A 227 39.18 24.92 2.98
CA GLY A 227 40.38 24.38 2.35
C GLY A 227 41.46 23.97 3.34
N ASN A 228 41.18 23.93 4.65
CA ASN A 228 42.15 23.56 5.68
C ASN A 228 42.45 22.04 5.70
N ASP A 229 43.55 21.70 6.38
CA ASP A 229 43.88 20.32 6.72
C ASP A 229 42.84 19.71 7.66
N ILE A 230 42.61 18.41 7.51
CA ILE A 230 41.71 17.61 8.34
C ILE A 230 42.51 16.66 9.24
N SER A 231 41.95 16.29 10.39
CA SER A 231 42.53 15.28 11.28
C SER A 231 42.42 13.87 10.70
N ALA A 232 43.14 12.91 11.31
CA ALA A 232 42.96 11.50 10.99
C ALA A 232 41.55 11.02 11.40
N PRO A 233 40.90 10.10 10.65
CA PRO A 233 39.59 9.58 11.02
C PRO A 233 39.60 8.91 12.39
N PHE A 234 38.60 9.22 13.22
CA PHE A 234 38.42 8.61 14.54
C PHE A 234 36.95 8.24 14.80
N PRO A 235 36.68 7.21 15.63
CA PRO A 235 35.32 6.75 15.90
C PRO A 235 34.49 7.78 16.68
N PHE A 236 33.26 8.00 16.25
CA PHE A 236 32.27 8.86 16.89
C PHE A 236 30.93 8.14 17.07
N ASN A 237 30.45 8.04 18.31
CA ASN A 237 29.19 7.36 18.62
C ASN A 237 27.98 8.23 18.24
N LEU A 238 27.09 7.67 17.42
CA LEU A 238 25.91 8.36 16.92
C LEU A 238 24.73 8.37 17.90
N MET A 239 24.85 7.84 19.12
CA MET A 239 23.77 7.88 20.11
C MET A 239 23.95 9.07 21.07
N PHE A 240 22.85 9.78 21.35
CA PHE A 240 22.86 10.82 22.38
C PHE A 240 22.95 10.18 23.77
N ARG A 241 24.11 10.29 24.40
CA ARG A 241 24.34 9.80 25.76
C ARG A 241 23.72 10.74 26.80
N THR A 242 23.15 10.18 27.86
CA THR A 242 22.60 10.89 29.01
C THR A 242 22.87 10.12 30.31
N SER A 243 22.47 10.70 31.44
CA SER A 243 22.52 10.09 32.77
C SER A 243 21.10 9.87 33.30
N ILE A 244 20.82 8.67 33.82
CA ILE A 244 19.56 8.33 34.46
C ILE A 244 19.71 8.55 35.98
N GLY A 245 18.89 9.43 36.53
CA GLY A 245 18.92 9.77 37.96
C GLY A 245 19.98 10.82 38.32
N PRO A 246 19.88 11.41 39.53
CA PRO A 246 20.67 12.58 39.92
C PRO A 246 22.15 12.26 40.23
N ARG A 247 22.49 11.00 40.48
CA ARG A 247 23.86 10.57 40.83
C ARG A 247 24.76 10.34 39.62
N SER A 248 24.19 10.34 38.41
CA SER A 248 24.91 10.05 37.15
C SER A 248 25.67 8.71 37.14
N ASP A 249 25.28 7.77 37.99
CA ASP A 249 25.83 6.42 38.09
C ASP A 249 25.21 5.47 37.06
N GLN A 250 24.00 5.75 36.60
CA GLN A 250 23.35 4.98 35.55
C GLN A 250 23.44 5.68 34.19
N VAL A 251 24.15 5.06 33.26
CA VAL A 251 24.28 5.56 31.89
C VAL A 251 23.03 5.21 31.08
N GLY A 252 22.50 6.20 30.37
CA GLY A 252 21.42 6.02 29.41
C GLY A 252 21.77 6.66 28.07
N TYR A 253 20.95 6.37 27.08
CA TYR A 253 20.98 7.02 25.78
C TYR A 253 19.56 7.38 25.37
N LEU A 254 19.41 8.37 24.50
CA LEU A 254 18.20 8.48 23.71
C LEU A 254 18.21 7.38 22.65
N ARG A 255 17.09 6.67 22.50
CA ARG A 255 16.99 5.53 21.59
C ARG A 255 17.27 5.92 20.13
N PRO A 256 18.06 5.14 19.38
CA PRO A 256 18.33 5.37 17.96
C PRO A 256 17.23 4.83 17.03
N GLU A 257 16.35 3.97 17.57
CA GLU A 257 15.21 3.32 16.92
C GLU A 257 14.12 3.02 17.97
N THR A 258 12.90 2.69 17.54
CA THR A 258 11.76 2.36 18.42
C THR A 258 11.61 0.85 18.69
N ALA A 259 12.13 0.00 17.81
CA ALA A 259 12.06 -1.47 17.84
C ALA A 259 12.46 -2.08 19.19
N GLN A 260 13.52 -1.57 19.84
CA GLN A 260 14.02 -2.09 21.12
C GLN A 260 12.96 -2.07 22.23
N GLY A 261 12.07 -1.08 22.21
CA GLY A 261 10.96 -1.01 23.16
C GLY A 261 9.97 -2.17 23.00
N ILE A 262 9.74 -2.61 21.77
CA ILE A 262 8.88 -3.75 21.45
C ILE A 262 9.57 -5.05 21.87
N PHE A 263 10.85 -5.24 21.53
CA PHE A 263 11.59 -6.46 21.86
C PHE A 263 11.66 -6.72 23.36
N VAL A 264 11.96 -5.71 24.19
CA VAL A 264 12.04 -5.91 25.65
C VAL A 264 10.67 -6.24 26.28
N ASN A 265 9.57 -5.89 25.62
CA ASN A 265 8.20 -6.20 26.04
C ASN A 265 7.61 -7.43 25.34
N PHE A 266 8.38 -8.15 24.52
CA PHE A 266 7.89 -9.29 23.72
C PHE A 266 7.07 -10.29 24.53
N ARG A 267 7.54 -10.68 25.72
CA ARG A 267 6.85 -11.71 26.54
C ARG A 267 5.44 -11.26 26.95
N ASP A 268 5.29 -10.00 27.33
CA ASP A 268 4.02 -9.47 27.80
C ASP A 268 3.07 -9.24 26.61
N LEU A 269 3.59 -8.84 25.46
CA LEU A 269 2.84 -8.73 24.20
C LEU A 269 2.39 -10.09 23.67
N TYR A 270 3.29 -11.09 23.68
CA TYR A 270 2.98 -12.46 23.30
C TYR A 270 1.92 -13.07 24.21
N TYR A 271 2.03 -12.84 25.52
CA TYR A 271 1.01 -13.26 26.48
C TYR A 271 -0.34 -12.57 26.23
N HIS A 272 -0.34 -11.26 25.97
CA HIS A 272 -1.54 -10.48 25.66
C HIS A 272 -2.21 -10.98 24.38
N ASN A 273 -1.44 -11.39 23.37
CA ASN A 273 -1.93 -12.05 22.16
C ASN A 273 -2.37 -13.52 22.38
N GLY A 274 -2.50 -13.96 23.63
CA GLY A 274 -2.93 -15.31 23.98
C GLY A 274 -1.89 -16.40 23.69
N ASN A 275 -0.61 -16.05 23.66
CA ASN A 275 0.51 -16.93 23.31
C ASN A 275 0.38 -17.57 21.92
N LYS A 276 -0.05 -16.78 20.93
CA LYS A 276 -0.23 -17.21 19.54
C LYS A 276 0.70 -16.44 18.59
N LEU A 277 1.19 -17.15 17.59
CA LEU A 277 1.91 -16.60 16.44
C LEU A 277 1.12 -16.88 15.14
N PRO A 278 1.31 -16.04 14.10
CA PRO A 278 2.06 -14.79 14.14
C PRO A 278 1.31 -13.69 14.90
N PHE A 279 2.03 -12.66 15.33
CA PHE A 279 1.43 -11.41 15.81
C PHE A 279 2.37 -10.25 15.53
N ALA A 280 1.82 -9.04 15.43
CA ALA A 280 2.59 -7.84 15.22
C ALA A 280 2.38 -6.84 16.36
N ALA A 281 3.47 -6.17 16.74
CA ALA A 281 3.41 -5.00 17.59
C ALA A 281 3.96 -3.80 16.82
N ALA A 282 3.45 -2.61 17.15
CA ALA A 282 3.80 -1.39 16.44
C ALA A 282 4.14 -0.27 17.43
N GLN A 283 5.01 0.65 17.04
CA GLN A 283 5.30 1.83 17.84
C GLN A 283 5.51 3.04 16.93
N ILE A 284 4.91 4.17 17.31
CA ILE A 284 5.16 5.47 16.67
C ILE A 284 5.78 6.39 17.71
N GLY A 285 6.97 6.90 17.44
CA GLY A 285 7.64 7.78 18.39
C GLY A 285 8.91 8.41 17.85
N GLN A 286 9.52 9.25 18.68
CA GLN A 286 10.79 9.88 18.35
C GLN A 286 11.96 8.90 18.50
N SER A 287 12.92 9.05 17.60
CA SER A 287 14.23 8.41 17.61
C SER A 287 15.29 9.46 17.37
N TYR A 288 16.50 9.17 17.87
CA TYR A 288 17.56 10.16 17.97
C TYR A 288 18.87 9.59 17.43
N ARG A 289 19.46 10.29 16.47
CA ARG A 289 20.77 9.95 15.90
C ARG A 289 21.62 11.20 15.93
N ASN A 290 22.71 11.20 16.68
CA ASN A 290 23.65 12.30 16.80
C ASN A 290 24.50 12.42 15.53
N GLU A 291 23.85 12.73 14.41
CA GLU A 291 24.45 12.84 13.10
C GLU A 291 25.61 13.84 13.11
N ILE A 292 26.72 13.46 12.48
CA ILE A 292 27.96 14.26 12.46
C ILE A 292 27.75 15.55 11.67
N SER A 293 27.18 15.45 10.47
CA SER A 293 26.90 16.61 9.61
C SER A 293 25.50 16.49 9.01
N PRO A 294 24.43 16.85 9.76
CA PRO A 294 23.07 16.81 9.25
C PRO A 294 22.88 17.89 8.17
N ARG A 295 22.84 17.44 6.92
CA ARG A 295 22.60 18.25 5.71
C ARG A 295 21.28 17.81 5.07
N GLN A 296 20.75 18.57 4.12
CA GLN A 296 19.56 18.19 3.31
C GLN A 296 18.19 18.28 4.01
N GLY A 297 18.02 19.17 4.98
CA GLY A 297 16.70 19.44 5.57
C GLY A 297 16.16 18.29 6.39
N LEU A 298 14.90 17.90 6.16
CA LEU A 298 14.21 16.83 6.89
C LEU A 298 14.73 15.41 6.57
N LEU A 299 15.61 15.26 5.59
CA LEU A 299 16.10 13.94 5.15
C LEU A 299 17.15 13.34 6.09
N ARG A 300 17.97 14.19 6.72
CA ARG A 300 19.04 13.80 7.64
C ARG A 300 19.03 14.70 8.87
N VAL A 301 18.34 14.24 9.91
CA VAL A 301 18.05 14.99 11.13
C VAL A 301 18.50 14.21 12.36
N ARG A 302 18.64 14.92 13.48
CA ARG A 302 19.08 14.35 14.76
C ARG A 302 17.95 13.83 15.63
N GLU A 303 16.75 14.36 15.42
CA GLU A 303 15.51 13.91 16.03
C GLU A 303 14.47 13.73 14.92
N PHE A 304 13.86 12.55 14.85
CA PHE A 304 12.81 12.25 13.87
C PHE A 304 11.82 11.25 14.39
N THR A 305 10.62 11.27 13.82
CA THR A 305 9.58 10.32 14.16
C THR A 305 9.67 9.11 13.25
N GLN A 306 9.75 7.94 13.87
CA GLN A 306 9.59 6.66 13.21
C GLN A 306 8.23 6.07 13.53
N ALA A 307 7.72 5.26 12.61
CA ALA A 307 6.68 4.28 12.88
C ALA A 307 7.28 2.92 12.53
N GLU A 308 7.41 2.01 13.48
CA GLU A 308 8.02 0.70 13.28
C GLU A 308 7.03 -0.40 13.66
N ILE A 309 7.14 -1.53 12.97
CA ILE A 309 6.32 -2.72 13.18
C ILE A 309 7.28 -3.88 13.40
N GLU A 310 7.10 -4.65 14.47
CA GLU A 310 7.77 -5.94 14.66
C GLU A 310 6.75 -7.04 14.47
N HIS A 311 6.82 -7.75 13.34
CA HIS A 311 5.96 -8.89 13.06
C HIS A 311 6.67 -10.19 13.45
N PHE A 312 6.25 -10.75 14.59
CA PHE A 312 6.76 -12.01 15.13
C PHE A 312 6.09 -13.19 14.45
N CYS A 313 6.89 -14.06 13.83
CA CYS A 313 6.41 -15.22 13.09
C CYS A 313 7.27 -16.48 13.35
N ASN A 314 6.78 -17.62 12.85
CA ASN A 314 7.49 -18.88 12.94
C ASN A 314 8.69 -18.86 11.97
N PRO A 315 9.93 -19.13 12.42
CA PRO A 315 11.09 -19.12 11.54
C PRO A 315 11.00 -20.16 10.41
N ASP A 316 10.31 -21.29 10.63
CA ASP A 316 10.18 -22.36 9.63
C ASP A 316 8.96 -22.18 8.72
N ASN A 317 8.07 -21.23 9.04
CA ASN A 317 6.89 -20.93 8.24
C ASN A 317 6.60 -19.42 8.23
N LYS A 318 7.07 -18.75 7.18
CA LYS A 318 6.88 -17.32 6.91
C LYS A 318 5.85 -17.04 5.80
N SER A 319 4.81 -17.89 5.69
CA SER A 319 3.62 -17.59 4.88
C SER A 319 2.79 -16.48 5.52
N HIS A 320 2.08 -15.67 4.73
CA HIS A 320 1.18 -14.64 5.27
C HIS A 320 -0.26 -14.85 4.81
N PRO A 321 -1.25 -14.98 5.71
CA PRO A 321 -2.63 -15.34 5.34
C PRO A 321 -3.30 -14.31 4.43
N LYS A 322 -2.86 -13.05 4.48
CA LYS A 322 -3.37 -11.97 3.64
C LYS A 322 -2.49 -11.65 2.42
N PHE A 323 -1.45 -12.44 2.12
CA PHE A 323 -0.56 -12.17 0.99
C PHE A 323 -1.31 -12.02 -0.34
N ALA A 324 -2.35 -12.84 -0.55
CA ALA A 324 -3.21 -12.78 -1.73
C ALA A 324 -3.80 -11.37 -2.00
N GLN A 325 -4.03 -10.55 -0.97
CA GLN A 325 -4.57 -9.19 -1.13
C GLN A 325 -3.61 -8.22 -1.82
N VAL A 326 -2.31 -8.50 -1.78
CA VAL A 326 -1.27 -7.66 -2.38
C VAL A 326 -0.43 -8.39 -3.42
N ALA A 327 -0.64 -9.69 -3.60
CA ALA A 327 0.13 -10.57 -4.50
C ALA A 327 0.25 -10.03 -5.94
N GLN A 328 -0.80 -9.40 -6.44
CA GLN A 328 -0.87 -8.84 -7.81
C GLN A 328 -0.33 -7.41 -7.92
N GLN A 329 0.08 -6.77 -6.82
CA GLN A 329 0.69 -5.44 -6.89
C GLN A 329 2.05 -5.54 -7.60
N THR A 330 2.33 -4.58 -8.48
CA THR A 330 3.53 -4.56 -9.32
C THR A 330 4.44 -3.37 -8.99
N PRO A 331 5.02 -3.29 -7.77
CA PRO A 331 5.98 -2.25 -7.46
C PRO A 331 7.24 -2.36 -8.35
N LEU A 332 7.98 -1.26 -8.47
CA LEU A 332 9.30 -1.26 -9.11
C LEU A 332 10.32 -1.95 -8.19
N LEU A 333 10.65 -3.22 -8.47
CA LEU A 333 11.63 -3.97 -7.70
C LEU A 333 13.03 -3.82 -8.28
N PHE A 334 14.01 -3.54 -7.43
CA PHE A 334 15.43 -3.45 -7.76
C PHE A 334 16.22 -4.51 -6.99
N SER A 335 16.05 -5.77 -7.40
CA SER A 335 16.72 -6.91 -6.77
C SER A 335 18.24 -6.84 -6.90
N ARG A 336 18.96 -7.63 -6.08
CA ARG A 336 20.43 -7.77 -6.16
C ARG A 336 20.89 -8.07 -7.60
N ALA A 337 20.19 -9.00 -8.27
CA ALA A 337 20.50 -9.38 -9.65
C ALA A 337 20.36 -8.20 -10.64
N LEU A 338 19.35 -7.35 -10.44
CA LEU A 338 19.16 -6.17 -11.29
C LEU A 338 20.21 -5.09 -11.02
N GLN A 339 20.63 -4.90 -9.76
CA GLN A 339 21.69 -3.95 -9.40
C GLN A 339 23.05 -4.33 -10.00
N MET A 340 23.31 -5.64 -10.15
CA MET A 340 24.53 -6.17 -10.76
C MET A 340 24.43 -6.35 -12.28
N SER A 341 23.26 -6.09 -12.88
CA SER A 341 23.08 -6.16 -14.33
C SER A 341 23.74 -4.98 -15.05
N GLU A 342 23.95 -5.09 -16.37
CA GLU A 342 24.48 -4.00 -17.18
C GLU A 342 23.55 -2.76 -17.22
N GLU A 343 22.23 -2.98 -17.14
CA GLU A 343 21.23 -1.91 -17.25
C GLU A 343 20.98 -1.20 -15.92
N LYS A 344 21.12 -1.90 -14.78
CA LYS A 344 20.89 -1.35 -13.43
C LYS A 344 19.56 -0.62 -13.27
N LEU A 345 18.48 -1.19 -13.82
CA LEU A 345 17.14 -0.60 -13.76
C LEU A 345 16.19 -1.46 -12.91
N PRO A 346 15.36 -0.82 -12.06
CA PRO A 346 14.26 -1.51 -11.39
C PRO A 346 13.20 -1.95 -12.40
N LYS A 347 12.45 -3.01 -12.07
CA LYS A 347 11.41 -3.56 -12.94
C LYS A 347 10.06 -3.67 -12.22
N PRO A 348 8.94 -3.28 -12.86
CA PRO A 348 7.61 -3.62 -12.36
C PRO A 348 7.50 -5.14 -12.30
N THR A 349 7.28 -5.67 -11.11
CA THR A 349 7.24 -7.12 -10.89
C THR A 349 6.11 -7.43 -9.93
N ALA A 350 5.21 -8.36 -10.28
CA ALA A 350 4.17 -8.78 -9.36
C ALA A 350 4.80 -9.46 -8.14
N LEU A 351 4.27 -9.18 -6.95
CA LEU A 351 4.84 -9.73 -5.72
C LEU A 351 4.76 -11.26 -5.68
N VAL A 352 3.71 -11.85 -6.26
CA VAL A 352 3.60 -13.31 -6.41
C VAL A 352 4.74 -13.89 -7.24
N ASP A 353 5.10 -13.25 -8.36
CA ASP A 353 6.19 -13.69 -9.22
C ASP A 353 7.54 -13.51 -8.53
N ALA A 354 7.72 -12.43 -7.78
CA ALA A 354 8.93 -12.14 -7.05
C ALA A 354 9.21 -13.17 -5.93
N VAL A 355 8.16 -13.61 -5.22
CA VAL A 355 8.23 -14.70 -4.23
C VAL A 355 8.46 -16.05 -4.91
N ALA A 356 7.72 -16.36 -5.97
CA ALA A 356 7.88 -17.63 -6.70
C ALA A 356 9.29 -17.78 -7.33
N ALA A 357 9.89 -16.67 -7.76
CA ALA A 357 11.26 -16.63 -8.27
C ALA A 357 12.34 -16.66 -7.17
N GLY A 358 11.96 -16.59 -5.89
CA GLY A 358 12.88 -16.54 -4.75
C GLY A 358 13.66 -15.21 -4.64
N SER A 359 13.22 -14.16 -5.34
CA SER A 359 13.87 -12.85 -5.27
C SER A 359 13.52 -12.12 -3.96
N ILE A 360 12.28 -12.25 -3.51
CA ILE A 360 11.84 -11.90 -2.14
C ILE A 360 11.74 -13.21 -1.36
N ALA A 361 12.38 -13.27 -0.19
CA ALA A 361 12.58 -14.53 0.54
C ALA A 361 11.28 -15.26 0.94
N ASN A 362 10.22 -14.52 1.29
CA ASN A 362 8.97 -15.11 1.80
C ASN A 362 7.74 -14.21 1.59
N GLU A 363 6.55 -14.80 1.76
CA GLU A 363 5.26 -14.11 1.58
C GLU A 363 5.02 -13.01 2.62
N THR A 364 5.50 -13.17 3.86
CA THR A 364 5.35 -12.13 4.90
C THR A 364 6.12 -10.86 4.55
N LEU A 365 7.38 -10.98 4.10
CA LEU A 365 8.15 -9.84 3.63
C LEU A 365 7.49 -9.19 2.40
N ALA A 366 7.05 -10.01 1.43
CA ALA A 366 6.33 -9.52 0.25
C ALA A 366 5.00 -8.85 0.62
N TYR A 367 4.28 -9.34 1.62
CA TYR A 367 3.05 -8.73 2.12
C TYR A 367 3.31 -7.31 2.62
N PHE A 368 4.33 -7.12 3.45
CA PHE A 368 4.69 -5.80 3.96
C PHE A 368 5.25 -4.87 2.87
N ILE A 369 5.96 -5.38 1.87
CA ILE A 369 6.33 -4.61 0.67
C ILE A 369 5.07 -4.09 -0.03
N GLY A 370 4.09 -4.97 -0.29
CA GLY A 370 2.84 -4.62 -0.94
C GLY A 370 2.00 -3.62 -0.16
N ARG A 371 1.86 -3.81 1.16
CA ARG A 371 1.17 -2.85 2.04
C ARG A 371 1.90 -1.51 2.10
N THR A 372 3.23 -1.51 2.12
CA THR A 372 4.04 -0.28 2.10
C THR A 372 3.88 0.47 0.77
N TYR A 373 3.88 -0.23 -0.35
CA TYR A 373 3.59 0.35 -1.67
C TYR A 373 2.22 1.04 -1.68
N LEU A 374 1.17 0.33 -1.26
CA LEU A 374 -0.19 0.89 -1.21
C LEU A 374 -0.30 2.10 -0.28
N PHE A 375 0.36 2.05 0.88
CA PHE A 375 0.41 3.18 1.82
C PHE A 375 1.06 4.41 1.18
N LEU A 376 2.28 4.26 0.64
CA LEU A 376 3.04 5.35 0.05
C LEU A 376 2.30 5.97 -1.15
N CYS A 377 1.68 5.15 -2.00
CA CYS A 377 0.85 5.64 -3.10
C CYS A 377 -0.37 6.41 -2.60
N HIS A 378 -1.07 5.92 -1.58
CA HIS A 378 -2.27 6.57 -1.05
C HIS A 378 -1.99 7.89 -0.33
N VAL A 379 -0.84 8.02 0.33
CA VAL A 379 -0.43 9.31 0.92
C VAL A 379 0.00 10.34 -0.14
N GLY A 380 0.17 9.93 -1.40
CA GLY A 380 0.47 10.82 -2.52
C GLY A 380 1.89 10.72 -3.10
N ILE A 381 2.67 9.69 -2.75
CA ILE A 381 3.96 9.43 -3.40
C ILE A 381 3.70 8.91 -4.82
N ASN A 382 4.38 9.51 -5.82
CA ASN A 382 4.29 9.06 -7.21
C ASN A 382 4.86 7.62 -7.35
N PRO A 383 4.07 6.63 -7.79
CA PRO A 383 4.51 5.24 -7.96
C PRO A 383 5.67 5.07 -8.95
N GLN A 384 5.83 5.97 -9.93
CA GLN A 384 6.93 5.93 -10.90
C GLN A 384 8.28 6.35 -10.29
N ARG A 385 8.23 7.09 -9.18
CA ARG A 385 9.37 7.61 -8.41
C ARG A 385 9.51 6.89 -7.07
N LEU A 386 8.94 5.68 -6.98
CA LEU A 386 8.99 4.79 -5.83
C LEU A 386 9.51 3.44 -6.29
N ARG A 387 10.60 2.97 -5.68
CA ARG A 387 11.15 1.62 -5.93
C ARG A 387 11.43 0.90 -4.62
N PHE A 388 11.54 -0.41 -4.69
CA PHE A 388 11.99 -1.25 -3.58
C PHE A 388 13.35 -1.83 -3.95
N ARG A 389 14.41 -1.40 -3.27
CA ARG A 389 15.78 -1.85 -3.51
C ARG A 389 16.18 -2.92 -2.51
N GLN A 390 16.61 -4.07 -3.00
CA GLN A 390 17.13 -5.13 -2.13
C GLN A 390 18.55 -4.79 -1.69
N HIS A 391 18.89 -4.98 -0.42
CA HIS A 391 20.28 -4.80 0.03
C HIS A 391 21.22 -5.78 -0.67
N LEU A 392 22.42 -5.36 -1.04
CA LEU A 392 23.48 -6.24 -1.52
C LEU A 392 24.04 -7.09 -0.36
N GLN A 393 24.74 -8.17 -0.67
CA GLN A 393 25.21 -9.13 0.34
C GLN A 393 26.14 -8.50 1.40
N HIS A 394 26.93 -7.49 1.03
CA HIS A 394 27.84 -6.77 1.94
C HIS A 394 27.13 -5.69 2.76
N GLU A 395 26.00 -5.18 2.27
CA GLU A 395 25.15 -4.20 2.97
C GLU A 395 24.27 -4.86 4.04
N MET A 396 23.94 -6.15 3.84
CA MET A 396 23.12 -6.90 4.77
C MET A 396 23.79 -6.98 6.15
N ALA A 397 23.00 -6.69 7.19
CA ALA A 397 23.39 -7.10 8.53
C ALA A 397 23.62 -8.62 8.55
N HIS A 398 24.74 -9.07 9.12
CA HIS A 398 25.12 -10.49 9.27
C HIS A 398 24.05 -11.43 9.88
N TYR A 399 22.96 -10.89 10.43
CA TYR A 399 21.83 -11.64 10.99
C TYR A 399 20.52 -11.53 10.19
N ALA A 400 20.45 -10.66 9.19
CA ALA A 400 19.27 -10.49 8.36
C ALA A 400 19.21 -11.59 7.28
N GLU A 401 18.02 -12.12 7.01
CA GLU A 401 17.82 -13.11 5.95
C GLU A 401 17.61 -12.43 4.59
N ASP A 402 16.83 -11.35 4.58
CA ASP A 402 16.59 -10.50 3.42
C ASP A 402 16.24 -9.08 3.88
N CYS A 403 16.51 -8.07 3.04
CA CYS A 403 16.22 -6.68 3.37
C CYS A 403 15.92 -5.88 2.10
N TRP A 404 14.84 -5.10 2.14
CA TRP A 404 14.38 -4.26 1.05
C TRP A 404 14.06 -2.85 1.54
N ASP A 405 14.58 -1.83 0.86
CA ASP A 405 14.30 -0.44 1.16
C ASP A 405 13.27 0.11 0.17
N ALA A 406 12.18 0.68 0.66
CA ALA A 406 11.32 1.55 -0.14
C ALA A 406 12.03 2.91 -0.31
N GLU A 407 12.57 3.13 -1.50
CA GLU A 407 13.27 4.36 -1.86
C GLU A 407 12.36 5.25 -2.71
N VAL A 408 12.32 6.53 -2.36
CA VAL A 408 11.57 7.55 -3.09
C VAL A 408 12.56 8.50 -3.74
N GLU A 409 12.43 8.73 -5.04
CA GLU A 409 13.28 9.66 -5.78
C GLU A 409 12.84 11.10 -5.48
N CYS A 410 13.74 11.93 -4.98
CA CYS A 410 13.55 13.36 -4.74
C CYS A 410 14.68 14.17 -5.42
N SER A 411 14.73 15.49 -5.21
CA SER A 411 15.76 16.36 -5.80
C SER A 411 17.19 16.00 -5.39
N TYR A 412 17.35 15.28 -4.27
CA TYR A 412 18.64 14.73 -3.79
C TYR A 412 18.94 13.32 -4.30
N GLY A 413 18.10 12.75 -5.16
CA GLY A 413 18.23 11.37 -5.65
C GLY A 413 17.30 10.40 -4.93
N TRP A 414 17.64 9.10 -4.94
CA TRP A 414 16.86 8.06 -4.29
C TRP A 414 17.12 8.07 -2.79
N VAL A 415 16.06 8.25 -2.01
CA VAL A 415 16.14 8.31 -0.54
C VAL A 415 15.32 7.18 0.06
N GLU A 416 15.98 6.36 0.87
CA GLU A 416 15.35 5.32 1.69
C GLU A 416 14.35 5.95 2.68
N CYS A 417 13.07 5.63 2.51
CA CYS A 417 11.98 6.15 3.34
C CYS A 417 11.40 5.08 4.27
N VAL A 418 11.51 3.81 3.89
CA VAL A 418 11.06 2.67 4.69
C VAL A 418 12.06 1.53 4.52
N GLY A 419 12.63 1.02 5.62
CA GLY A 419 13.38 -0.23 5.63
C GLY A 419 12.45 -1.41 5.88
N LEU A 420 12.57 -2.50 5.12
CA LEU A 420 11.82 -3.74 5.32
C LEU A 420 12.80 -4.90 5.49
N ALA A 421 13.08 -5.26 6.74
CA ALA A 421 14.09 -6.25 7.09
C ALA A 421 13.49 -7.55 7.63
N ASP A 422 14.02 -8.69 7.21
CA ASP A 422 13.85 -9.96 7.90
C ASP A 422 15.02 -10.14 8.88
N ARG A 423 14.82 -9.77 10.13
CA ARG A 423 15.87 -9.74 11.18
C ARG A 423 16.11 -11.11 11.81
N SER A 424 15.48 -12.16 11.27
CA SER A 424 15.47 -13.50 11.85
C SER A 424 15.13 -13.46 13.35
N ALA A 425 15.86 -14.19 14.20
CA ALA A 425 15.63 -14.26 15.64
C ALA A 425 16.72 -13.51 16.46
N PHE A 426 17.46 -12.60 15.82
CA PHE A 426 18.64 -11.97 16.42
C PHE A 426 18.33 -11.19 17.70
N ASP A 427 17.39 -10.25 17.64
CA ASP A 427 17.11 -9.33 18.75
C ASP A 427 16.62 -10.06 20.00
N LEU A 428 15.68 -10.99 19.83
CA LEU A 428 15.16 -11.81 20.93
C LEU A 428 16.26 -12.71 21.54
N ARG A 429 17.14 -13.29 20.71
CA ARG A 429 18.30 -14.07 21.21
C ARG A 429 19.27 -13.20 22.00
N ALA A 430 19.59 -12.02 21.49
CA ALA A 430 20.52 -11.10 22.12
C ALA A 430 20.00 -10.62 23.49
N HIS A 431 18.72 -10.22 23.55
CA HIS A 431 18.07 -9.84 24.80
C HIS A 431 17.90 -11.01 25.77
N ALA A 432 17.53 -12.21 25.31
CA ALA A 432 17.46 -13.40 26.15
C ALA A 432 18.82 -13.74 26.76
N ALA A 433 19.88 -13.71 25.94
CA ALA A 433 21.25 -14.00 26.37
C ALA A 433 21.75 -13.01 27.42
N LYS A 434 21.43 -11.72 27.27
CA LYS A 434 21.86 -10.68 28.21
C LYS A 434 21.01 -10.63 29.49
N SER A 435 19.69 -10.68 29.36
CA SER A 435 18.74 -10.54 30.48
C SER A 435 18.53 -11.82 31.28
N LYS A 436 18.88 -12.99 30.71
CA LYS A 436 18.57 -14.32 31.24
C LYS A 436 17.06 -14.56 31.40
N ARG A 437 16.24 -13.87 30.62
CA ARG A 437 14.79 -14.09 30.53
C ARG A 437 14.46 -14.92 29.29
N ASP A 438 13.41 -15.73 29.42
CA ASP A 438 12.87 -16.49 28.31
C ASP A 438 12.13 -15.57 27.34
N MET A 439 12.53 -15.62 26.07
CA MET A 439 11.98 -14.85 24.95
C MET A 439 11.52 -15.79 23.83
N SER A 440 11.21 -17.05 24.17
CA SER A 440 10.71 -18.05 23.24
C SER A 440 9.19 -18.04 23.13
N ALA A 441 8.69 -18.54 22.00
CA ALA A 441 7.30 -18.86 21.77
C ALA A 441 7.12 -20.38 21.74
N ARG A 442 5.87 -20.83 21.93
CA ARG A 442 5.50 -22.25 21.90
C ARG A 442 4.46 -22.49 20.83
N GLU A 443 4.78 -23.37 19.90
CA GLU A 443 3.85 -23.89 18.91
C GLU A 443 3.30 -25.23 19.40
N THR A 444 1.98 -25.35 19.45
CA THR A 444 1.31 -26.61 19.80
C THR A 444 1.04 -27.38 18.52
N TYR A 445 1.43 -28.64 18.47
CA TYR A 445 1.14 -29.50 17.33
C TYR A 445 -0.36 -29.85 17.29
N ALA A 446 -0.93 -29.98 16.09
CA ALA A 446 -2.32 -30.41 15.92
C ALA A 446 -2.57 -31.78 16.59
N GLU A 447 -1.63 -32.70 16.44
CA GLU A 447 -1.60 -33.97 17.16
C GLU A 447 -0.27 -34.12 17.92
N PRO A 448 -0.29 -34.55 19.19
CA PRO A 448 0.94 -34.79 19.94
C PRO A 448 1.79 -35.89 19.28
N ARG A 449 3.07 -35.58 19.07
CA ARG A 449 4.03 -36.49 18.44
C ARG A 449 4.73 -37.33 19.50
N MET A 450 5.02 -38.58 19.17
CA MET A 450 5.90 -39.42 19.99
C MET A 450 7.32 -39.20 19.49
N GLU A 451 8.11 -38.42 20.22
CA GLU A 451 9.49 -38.13 19.86
C GLU A 451 10.43 -38.88 20.81
N GLU A 452 11.49 -39.44 20.26
CA GLU A 452 12.58 -40.00 21.07
C GLU A 452 13.42 -38.86 21.62
N VAL A 453 13.27 -38.57 22.91
CA VAL A 453 13.98 -37.47 23.57
C VAL A 453 15.16 -38.03 24.35
N THR A 454 16.35 -37.51 24.07
CA THR A 454 17.56 -37.77 24.85
C THR A 454 17.52 -36.92 26.13
N ILE A 455 17.42 -37.58 27.27
CA ILE A 455 17.48 -36.96 28.59
C ILE A 455 18.91 -37.08 29.12
N VAL A 456 19.55 -35.93 29.33
CA VAL A 456 20.83 -35.82 30.02
C VAL A 456 20.57 -35.39 31.46
N ALA A 457 20.87 -36.28 32.41
CA ALA A 457 20.68 -36.03 33.84
C ALA A 457 22.03 -36.07 34.58
N PRO A 458 22.67 -34.92 34.81
CA PRO A 458 23.93 -34.86 35.53
C PRO A 458 23.76 -35.14 37.03
N ASN A 459 24.71 -35.88 37.61
CA ASN A 459 24.75 -36.16 39.04
C ASN A 459 25.36 -34.97 39.80
N LYS A 460 24.50 -34.04 40.23
CA LYS A 460 24.91 -32.78 40.87
C LYS A 460 25.80 -32.96 42.09
N GLN A 461 25.57 -34.01 42.90
CA GLN A 461 26.38 -34.28 44.08
C GLN A 461 27.80 -34.71 43.71
N LEU A 462 27.94 -35.59 42.72
CA LEU A 462 29.24 -36.08 42.28
C LEU A 462 30.02 -34.99 41.55
N LEU A 463 29.36 -34.26 40.64
CA LEU A 463 29.97 -33.11 39.96
C LEU A 463 30.46 -32.05 40.96
N GLY A 464 29.65 -31.76 42.00
CA GLY A 464 30.02 -30.85 43.08
C GLY A 464 31.27 -31.29 43.84
N LYS A 465 31.40 -32.60 44.13
CA LYS A 465 32.58 -33.17 44.80
C LYS A 465 33.82 -33.18 43.91
N THR A 466 33.67 -33.49 42.62
CA THR A 466 34.80 -33.66 41.70
C THR A 466 35.34 -32.33 41.17
N PHE A 467 34.46 -31.42 40.74
CA PHE A 467 34.87 -30.19 40.04
C PHE A 467 34.80 -28.93 40.91
N MET A 468 34.24 -29.02 42.12
CA MET A 468 34.17 -27.93 43.10
C MET A 468 33.65 -26.62 42.47
N ARG A 469 34.49 -25.58 42.37
CA ARG A 469 34.14 -24.27 41.76
C ARG A 469 33.70 -24.37 40.29
N ASN A 470 34.13 -25.41 39.58
CA ASN A 470 33.79 -25.66 38.17
C ASN A 470 32.58 -26.59 38.00
N ALA A 471 32.00 -27.11 39.09
CA ALA A 471 30.88 -28.05 39.02
C ALA A 471 29.64 -27.46 38.35
N LYS A 472 29.30 -26.20 38.67
CA LYS A 472 28.13 -25.54 38.09
C LYS A 472 28.31 -25.26 36.58
N PRO A 473 29.44 -24.68 36.11
CA PRO A 473 29.72 -24.57 34.68
C PRO A 473 29.68 -25.91 33.92
N VAL A 474 30.27 -26.97 34.47
CA VAL A 474 30.26 -28.32 33.87
C VAL A 474 28.86 -28.91 33.84
N GLN A 475 28.07 -28.74 34.90
CA GLN A 475 26.67 -29.16 34.96
C GLN A 475 25.85 -28.44 33.88
N GLU A 476 25.95 -27.12 33.79
CA GLU A 476 25.22 -26.33 32.79
C GLU A 476 25.63 -26.69 31.36
N ALA A 477 26.88 -27.06 31.12
CA ALA A 477 27.34 -27.53 29.82
C ALA A 477 26.74 -28.90 29.48
N LEU A 478 26.73 -29.85 30.42
CA LEU A 478 26.10 -31.16 30.23
C LEU A 478 24.59 -31.04 29.96
N GLU A 479 23.90 -30.15 30.66
CA GLU A 479 22.46 -29.89 30.47
C GLU A 479 22.13 -29.21 29.12
N ARG A 480 23.12 -28.66 28.42
CA ARG A 480 22.96 -27.97 27.12
C ARG A 480 23.35 -28.82 25.91
N LEU A 481 23.90 -30.02 26.11
CA LEU A 481 24.27 -30.91 25.02
C LEU A 481 23.07 -31.18 24.12
N ASP A 482 23.27 -31.12 22.80
CA ASP A 482 22.26 -31.59 21.87
C ASP A 482 22.15 -33.13 21.89
N ALA A 483 21.12 -33.66 21.23
CA ALA A 483 20.86 -35.09 21.24
C ALA A 483 22.00 -35.91 20.63
N GLN A 484 22.68 -35.38 19.60
CA GLN A 484 23.77 -36.08 18.92
C GLN A 484 25.04 -36.08 19.77
N GLU A 485 25.41 -34.93 20.34
CA GLU A 485 26.55 -34.80 21.25
C GLU A 485 26.39 -35.68 22.50
N ALA A 486 25.20 -35.67 23.10
CA ALA A 486 24.89 -36.51 24.26
C ALA A 486 25.00 -38.01 23.93
N LEU A 487 24.55 -38.43 22.73
CA LEU A 487 24.66 -39.82 22.29
C LEU A 487 26.11 -40.21 21.98
N CYS A 488 26.93 -39.31 21.43
CA CYS A 488 28.37 -39.55 21.26
C CYS A 488 29.07 -39.75 22.60
N ILE A 489 28.82 -38.87 23.58
CA ILE A 489 29.38 -39.01 24.93
C ILE A 489 28.91 -40.32 25.57
N LYS A 490 27.63 -40.68 25.42
CA LYS A 490 27.10 -41.95 25.90
C LYS A 490 27.82 -43.14 25.26
N ALA A 491 28.00 -43.14 23.94
CA ALA A 491 28.67 -44.22 23.22
C ALA A 491 30.14 -44.39 23.63
N ASP A 492 30.84 -43.28 23.92
CA ASP A 492 32.20 -43.31 24.43
C ASP A 492 32.28 -43.86 25.85
N LEU A 493 31.39 -43.40 26.75
CA LEU A 493 31.32 -43.90 28.12
C LEU A 493 30.95 -45.39 28.19
N ASP A 494 29.97 -45.83 27.40
CA ASP A 494 29.52 -47.23 27.34
C ASP A 494 30.62 -48.15 26.77
N ALA A 495 31.47 -47.63 25.88
CA ALA A 495 32.63 -48.34 25.33
C ALA A 495 33.90 -48.25 26.20
N GLY A 496 33.83 -47.61 27.37
CA GLY A 496 34.98 -47.41 28.26
C GLY A 496 36.05 -46.45 27.73
N ARG A 497 35.71 -45.61 26.74
CA ARG A 497 36.58 -44.55 26.21
C ARG A 497 36.47 -43.28 27.07
N SER A 498 37.48 -42.43 27.01
CA SER A 498 37.48 -41.14 27.71
C SER A 498 36.51 -40.18 27.03
N ALA A 499 35.50 -39.71 27.75
CA ALA A 499 34.64 -38.60 27.34
C ALA A 499 35.02 -37.33 28.11
N SER A 500 34.93 -36.17 27.47
CA SER A 500 35.15 -34.87 28.11
C SER A 500 34.18 -33.82 27.58
N ILE A 501 33.92 -32.80 28.38
CA ILE A 501 33.13 -31.64 27.97
C ILE A 501 33.96 -30.37 28.05
N ASN A 502 33.94 -29.57 26.98
CA ASN A 502 34.65 -28.31 26.92
C ASN A 502 33.83 -27.20 27.59
N VAL A 503 34.41 -26.50 28.55
CA VAL A 503 33.82 -25.32 29.16
C VAL A 503 34.85 -24.19 29.10
N ASN A 504 34.54 -23.14 28.33
CA ASN A 504 35.40 -21.97 28.14
C ASN A 504 36.85 -22.32 27.70
N GLY A 505 37.00 -23.30 26.80
CA GLY A 505 38.30 -23.70 26.26
C GLY A 505 39.08 -24.68 27.15
N THR A 506 38.49 -25.19 28.23
CA THR A 506 39.07 -26.22 29.09
C THR A 506 38.23 -27.49 29.05
N ASP A 507 38.87 -28.65 28.81
CA ASP A 507 38.19 -29.94 28.80
C ASP A 507 38.10 -30.56 30.20
N PHE A 508 36.90 -30.97 30.58
CA PHE A 508 36.61 -31.64 31.85
C PHE A 508 36.25 -33.11 31.60
N PRO A 509 36.97 -34.08 32.19
CA PRO A 509 36.73 -35.50 31.96
C PRO A 509 35.42 -35.95 32.62
N ILE A 510 34.56 -36.63 31.87
CA ILE A 510 33.26 -37.12 32.34
C ILE A 510 33.34 -38.63 32.56
N SER A 511 32.83 -39.10 33.70
CA SER A 511 32.70 -40.53 33.99
C SER A 511 31.24 -41.00 33.92
N PRO A 512 30.97 -42.31 33.77
CA PRO A 512 29.61 -42.84 33.66
C PRO A 512 28.71 -42.49 34.85
N ASP A 513 29.27 -42.37 36.07
CA ASP A 513 28.50 -42.03 37.28
C ASP A 513 28.15 -40.54 37.40
N MET A 514 28.80 -39.70 36.59
CA MET A 514 28.60 -38.25 36.60
C MET A 514 27.41 -37.79 35.77
N VAL A 515 26.99 -38.57 34.78
CA VAL A 515 25.87 -38.20 33.90
C VAL A 515 25.11 -39.43 33.43
N LYS A 516 23.79 -39.41 33.61
CA LYS A 516 22.91 -40.43 33.08
C LYS A 516 22.29 -39.93 31.78
N ILE A 517 22.61 -40.58 30.67
CA ILE A 517 22.07 -40.26 29.34
C ILE A 517 21.13 -41.40 28.92
N THR A 518 19.85 -41.08 28.71
CA THR A 518 18.82 -42.05 28.32
C THR A 518 17.95 -41.52 27.19
N GLN A 519 17.62 -42.37 26.21
CA GLN A 519 16.57 -42.09 25.23
C GLN A 519 15.23 -42.57 25.77
N GLN A 520 14.21 -41.74 25.69
CA GLN A 520 12.84 -42.09 26.08
C GLN A 520 11.85 -41.57 25.05
N MET A 521 10.87 -42.41 24.68
CA MET A 521 9.73 -41.99 23.87
C MET A 521 8.83 -41.08 24.71
N LYS A 522 8.84 -39.78 24.41
CA LYS A 522 8.01 -38.80 25.11
C LYS A 522 6.92 -38.30 24.18
N LYS A 523 5.70 -38.20 24.72
CA LYS A 523 4.60 -37.51 24.05
C LYS A 523 4.89 -36.00 24.11
N VAL A 524 5.25 -35.41 22.98
CA VAL A 524 5.54 -33.99 22.82
C VAL A 524 4.34 -33.33 22.15
N SER A 525 3.68 -32.43 22.86
CA SER A 525 2.47 -31.73 22.36
C SER A 525 2.78 -30.48 21.55
N GLY A 526 4.05 -30.12 21.39
CA GLY A 526 4.48 -28.91 20.73
C GLY A 526 5.95 -28.62 20.95
N ARG A 527 6.48 -27.60 20.27
CA ARG A 527 7.87 -27.18 20.36
C ARG A 527 8.01 -25.73 20.79
N THR A 528 9.17 -25.42 21.35
CA THR A 528 9.55 -24.07 21.76
C THR A 528 10.66 -23.57 20.84
N PHE A 529 10.52 -22.34 20.33
CA PHE A 529 11.52 -21.71 19.47
C PHE A 529 11.55 -20.20 19.71
N ILE A 530 12.59 -19.52 19.24
CA ILE A 530 12.65 -18.05 19.27
C ILE A 530 12.05 -17.53 17.96
N PRO A 531 11.00 -16.71 17.99
CA PRO A 531 10.34 -16.20 16.78
C PRO A 531 11.30 -15.47 15.85
N SER A 532 11.01 -15.56 14.55
CA SER A 532 11.59 -14.67 13.54
C SER A 532 10.84 -13.34 13.53
N VAL A 533 11.49 -12.26 13.12
CA VAL A 533 10.91 -10.92 13.07
C VAL A 533 11.05 -10.32 11.68
N ILE A 534 9.93 -9.88 11.11
CA ILE A 534 9.90 -8.98 9.95
C ILE A 534 9.65 -7.57 10.45
N GLU A 535 10.53 -6.64 10.10
CA GLU A 535 10.49 -5.24 10.53
C GLU A 535 10.29 -4.29 9.35
N PRO A 536 9.09 -3.72 9.21
CA PRO A 536 8.86 -2.49 8.47
C PRO A 536 9.14 -1.24 9.35
N SER A 537 10.19 -0.47 9.02
CA SER A 537 10.58 0.77 9.71
C SER A 537 10.40 2.01 8.84
N PHE A 538 9.48 2.90 9.21
CA PHE A 538 9.08 4.07 8.41
C PHE A 538 9.69 5.36 8.95
N GLY A 539 10.51 6.04 8.15
CA GLY A 539 11.04 7.38 8.44
C GLY A 539 10.05 8.49 8.04
N LEU A 540 9.11 8.85 8.93
CA LEU A 540 8.01 9.76 8.58
C LEU A 540 8.49 11.14 8.08
N GLY A 541 9.61 11.66 8.59
CA GLY A 541 10.19 12.92 8.11
C GLY A 541 10.65 12.87 6.66
N ARG A 542 11.26 11.75 6.24
CA ARG A 542 11.70 11.51 4.86
C ARG A 542 10.50 11.35 3.93
N ILE A 543 9.51 10.57 4.33
CA ILE A 543 8.25 10.39 3.59
C ILE A 543 7.56 11.73 3.37
N MET A 544 7.45 12.55 4.42
CA MET A 544 6.87 13.90 4.33
C MET A 544 7.62 14.79 3.36
N TYR A 545 8.96 14.82 3.42
CA TYR A 545 9.76 15.63 2.51
C TYR A 545 9.56 15.23 1.05
N CYS A 546 9.61 13.92 0.75
CA CYS A 546 9.40 13.41 -0.60
C CYS A 546 7.97 13.70 -1.10
N LEU A 547 6.97 13.57 -0.22
CA LEU A 547 5.60 13.96 -0.50
C LEU A 547 5.50 15.45 -0.84
N PHE A 548 6.18 16.33 -0.10
CA PHE A 548 6.17 17.78 -0.38
C PHE A 548 6.72 18.09 -1.77
N GLU A 549 7.85 17.49 -2.14
CA GLU A 549 8.39 17.67 -3.49
C GLU A 549 7.46 17.11 -4.57
N HIS A 550 6.93 15.90 -4.38
CA HIS A 550 6.01 15.27 -5.35
C HIS A 550 4.69 16.04 -5.50
N ALA A 551 4.27 16.72 -4.43
CA ALA A 551 3.07 17.53 -4.43
C ALA A 551 3.30 18.97 -4.95
N PHE A 552 4.53 19.45 -5.07
CA PHE A 552 4.79 20.85 -5.39
C PHE A 552 4.70 21.13 -6.89
N TYR A 553 3.97 22.19 -7.26
CA TYR A 553 4.00 22.76 -8.61
C TYR A 553 3.60 24.25 -8.60
N THR A 554 3.85 24.96 -9.70
CA THR A 554 3.38 26.32 -9.94
C THR A 554 2.25 26.34 -10.96
N ARG A 555 1.31 27.29 -10.84
CA ARG A 555 0.24 27.45 -11.83
C ARG A 555 0.82 27.86 -13.18
N LYS A 556 0.30 27.27 -14.26
CA LYS A 556 0.69 27.61 -15.64
C LYS A 556 0.52 29.12 -15.88
N GLY A 557 1.63 29.79 -16.24
CA GLY A 557 1.64 31.23 -16.52
C GLY A 557 1.76 32.14 -15.30
N ASP A 558 1.92 31.60 -14.09
CA ASP A 558 2.19 32.38 -12.86
C ASP A 558 3.11 31.61 -11.91
N ASP A 559 4.42 31.78 -12.11
CA ASP A 559 5.48 31.10 -11.33
C ASP A 559 5.47 31.47 -9.84
N LYS A 560 4.71 32.50 -9.44
CA LYS A 560 4.56 32.91 -8.04
C LYS A 560 3.40 32.19 -7.34
N ARG A 561 2.49 31.55 -8.09
CA ARG A 561 1.38 30.77 -7.52
C ARG A 561 1.78 29.33 -7.33
N THR A 562 2.43 29.09 -6.19
CA THR A 562 2.76 27.74 -5.72
C THR A 562 1.52 27.01 -5.23
N VAL A 563 1.52 25.69 -5.41
CA VAL A 563 0.45 24.78 -4.98
C VAL A 563 1.08 23.49 -4.47
N PHE A 564 0.54 22.95 -3.38
CA PHE A 564 0.81 21.57 -2.97
C PHE A 564 -0.39 20.69 -3.29
N ARG A 565 -0.21 19.73 -4.22
CA ARG A 565 -1.25 18.79 -4.64
C ARG A 565 -1.48 17.63 -3.66
N PHE A 566 -1.58 17.91 -2.37
CA PHE A 566 -1.83 16.86 -1.37
C PHE A 566 -3.10 16.08 -1.66
N GLU A 567 -3.03 14.76 -1.51
CA GLU A 567 -4.23 13.93 -1.47
C GLU A 567 -5.11 14.36 -0.29
N PRO A 568 -6.45 14.32 -0.42
CA PRO A 568 -7.34 14.79 0.63
C PRO A 568 -7.12 14.13 1.98
N VAL A 569 -6.65 12.87 2.02
CA VAL A 569 -6.33 12.14 3.25
C VAL A 569 -5.19 12.81 4.04
N VAL A 570 -4.13 13.28 3.38
CA VAL A 570 -2.96 13.90 4.03
C VAL A 570 -3.02 15.42 4.13
N ALA A 571 -3.84 16.08 3.32
CA ALA A 571 -3.91 17.54 3.26
C ALA A 571 -4.14 18.18 4.66
N PRO A 572 -3.42 19.27 5.02
CA PRO A 572 -3.45 19.84 6.37
C PRO A 572 -4.87 20.16 6.84
N PHE A 573 -5.66 20.77 5.93
CA PHE A 573 -7.05 21.11 6.12
C PHE A 573 -7.84 20.56 4.93
N LYS A 574 -9.10 20.20 5.16
CA LYS A 574 -9.94 19.60 4.11
C LYS A 574 -10.68 20.66 3.32
N ALA A 575 -11.03 21.78 3.95
CA ALA A 575 -11.68 22.89 3.29
C ALA A 575 -11.30 24.27 3.87
N THR A 576 -11.34 25.30 3.03
CA THR A 576 -11.32 26.71 3.46
C THR A 576 -12.66 27.35 3.11
N VAL A 577 -13.34 27.93 4.09
CA VAL A 577 -14.59 28.68 3.91
C VAL A 577 -14.27 30.16 3.65
N LEU A 578 -14.85 30.71 2.58
CA LEU A 578 -14.44 31.97 1.98
C LEU A 578 -15.68 32.85 1.72
N PRO A 579 -16.00 33.83 2.58
CA PRO A 579 -17.01 34.82 2.23
C PRO A 579 -16.51 35.67 1.06
N LEU A 580 -17.29 35.78 -0.03
CA LEU A 580 -16.87 36.51 -1.23
C LEU A 580 -16.55 37.98 -0.92
N LEU A 581 -17.35 38.60 -0.06
CA LEU A 581 -17.20 39.97 0.42
C LEU A 581 -17.24 40.00 1.96
N GLN A 582 -16.56 40.99 2.55
CA GLN A 582 -16.64 41.27 3.98
C GLN A 582 -17.95 41.97 4.32
N LYS A 583 -19.02 41.18 4.47
CA LYS A 583 -20.33 41.62 4.93
C LYS A 583 -20.80 40.74 6.07
N ASP A 584 -21.39 41.32 7.10
CA ASP A 584 -21.77 40.61 8.34
C ASP A 584 -22.65 39.39 8.08
N HIS A 585 -23.62 39.49 7.17
CA HIS A 585 -24.49 38.37 6.81
C HIS A 585 -23.74 37.22 6.10
N LEU A 586 -22.78 37.51 5.23
CA LEU A 586 -21.96 36.48 4.56
C LEU A 586 -20.97 35.84 5.53
N ASN A 587 -20.43 36.63 6.47
CA ASN A 587 -19.55 36.14 7.54
C ASN A 587 -20.33 35.20 8.48
N ALA A 588 -21.56 35.56 8.86
CA ALA A 588 -22.43 34.72 9.67
C ALA A 588 -22.80 33.40 8.96
N LEU A 589 -23.08 33.44 7.65
CA LEU A 589 -23.31 32.22 6.85
C LEU A 589 -22.05 31.36 6.72
N SER A 590 -20.87 31.97 6.54
CA SER A 590 -19.59 31.26 6.53
C SER A 590 -19.34 30.53 7.85
N GLN A 591 -19.69 31.15 8.98
CA GLN A 591 -19.60 30.49 10.28
C GLN A 591 -20.54 29.29 10.38
N LYS A 592 -21.77 29.39 9.87
CA LYS A 592 -22.72 28.25 9.82
C LYS A 592 -22.17 27.10 8.98
N VAL A 593 -21.61 27.38 7.80
CA VAL A 593 -20.97 26.37 6.94
C VAL A 593 -19.79 25.71 7.66
N SER A 594 -18.92 26.50 8.28
CA SER A 594 -17.76 26.00 9.03
C SER A 594 -18.18 25.08 10.19
N THR A 595 -19.15 25.51 11.01
CA THR A 595 -19.69 24.68 12.10
C THR A 595 -20.29 23.38 11.58
N SER A 596 -20.97 23.42 10.44
CA SER A 596 -21.52 22.25 9.76
C SER A 596 -20.42 21.27 9.32
N LEU A 597 -19.34 21.75 8.70
CA LEU A 597 -18.17 20.94 8.34
C LEU A 597 -17.48 20.34 9.57
N THR A 598 -17.32 21.12 10.63
CA THR A 598 -16.72 20.65 11.89
C THR A 598 -17.55 19.56 12.56
N ARG A 599 -18.89 19.68 12.55
CA ARG A 599 -19.79 18.62 13.05
C ARG A 599 -19.67 17.32 12.24
N ALA A 600 -19.31 17.42 10.96
CA ALA A 600 -18.95 16.30 10.11
C ALA A 600 -17.49 15.83 10.29
N GLY A 601 -16.78 16.24 11.35
CA GLY A 601 -15.39 15.82 11.58
C GLY A 601 -14.38 16.36 10.57
N LEU A 602 -14.76 17.36 9.76
CA LEU A 602 -13.90 17.94 8.74
C LEU A 602 -13.18 19.17 9.28
N TYR A 603 -11.87 19.04 9.44
CA TYR A 603 -11.04 20.19 9.77
C TYR A 603 -11.10 21.21 8.64
N ASN A 604 -11.53 22.43 8.98
CA ASN A 604 -11.70 23.53 8.06
C ASN A 604 -11.30 24.85 8.73
N VAL A 605 -11.01 25.87 7.91
CA VAL A 605 -10.68 27.23 8.37
C VAL A 605 -11.50 28.27 7.61
N ILE A 606 -11.81 29.40 8.24
CA ILE A 606 -12.47 30.52 7.58
C ILE A 606 -11.41 31.57 7.22
N ASP A 607 -11.35 32.01 5.97
CA ASP A 607 -10.50 33.13 5.54
C ASP A 607 -11.35 34.36 5.19
N THR A 608 -11.45 35.26 6.18
CA THR A 608 -12.12 36.57 6.09
C THR A 608 -11.17 37.71 5.74
N THR A 609 -9.96 37.43 5.23
CA THR A 609 -9.05 38.52 4.89
C THR A 609 -9.63 39.41 3.79
N GLY A 610 -9.47 40.73 3.93
CA GLY A 610 -10.00 41.76 3.01
C GLY A 610 -9.33 41.81 1.63
N THR A 611 -8.76 40.69 1.17
CA THR A 611 -8.12 40.58 -0.14
C THR A 611 -9.05 39.91 -1.15
N SER A 612 -8.74 40.04 -2.44
CA SER A 612 -9.55 39.44 -3.50
C SER A 612 -9.67 37.92 -3.33
N ILE A 613 -10.81 37.35 -3.76
CA ILE A 613 -11.05 35.91 -3.65
C ILE A 613 -9.95 35.08 -4.33
N GLY A 614 -9.41 35.55 -5.46
CA GLY A 614 -8.30 34.91 -6.14
C GLY A 614 -7.01 34.85 -5.30
N LYS A 615 -6.71 35.89 -4.51
CA LYS A 615 -5.55 35.88 -3.59
C LYS A 615 -5.77 34.92 -2.43
N ARG A 616 -7.00 34.82 -1.92
CA ARG A 616 -7.35 33.86 -0.86
C ARG A 616 -7.32 32.41 -1.36
N TYR A 617 -7.79 32.15 -2.57
CA TYR A 617 -7.58 30.85 -3.23
C TYR A 617 -6.10 30.55 -3.42
N ALA A 618 -5.28 31.48 -3.90
CA ALA A 618 -3.85 31.25 -4.06
C ALA A 618 -3.15 30.93 -2.72
N ARG A 619 -3.52 31.60 -1.62
CA ARG A 619 -3.00 31.28 -0.28
C ARG A 619 -3.43 29.89 0.20
N THR A 620 -4.66 29.51 -0.10
CA THR A 620 -5.26 28.20 0.25
C THR A 620 -4.62 27.07 -0.55
N ASP A 621 -4.43 27.27 -1.86
CA ASP A 621 -3.76 26.33 -2.75
C ASP A 621 -2.28 26.13 -2.35
N ALA A 622 -1.59 27.20 -1.94
CA ALA A 622 -0.19 27.16 -1.52
C ALA A 622 0.07 26.42 -0.21
N ILE A 623 -0.96 26.06 0.56
CA ILE A 623 -0.87 25.14 1.71
C ILE A 623 -1.55 23.80 1.41
N GLY A 624 -2.04 23.61 0.19
CA GLY A 624 -2.56 22.35 -0.32
C GLY A 624 -3.94 21.94 0.18
N VAL A 625 -4.79 22.89 0.60
CA VAL A 625 -6.19 22.57 0.94
C VAL A 625 -6.94 22.11 -0.33
N PRO A 626 -7.59 20.93 -0.33
CA PRO A 626 -8.22 20.39 -1.54
C PRO A 626 -9.46 21.18 -1.99
N PHE A 627 -10.22 21.75 -1.04
CA PHE A 627 -11.51 22.37 -1.32
C PHE A 627 -11.64 23.81 -0.80
N GLY A 628 -12.14 24.70 -1.64
CA GLY A 628 -12.59 26.03 -1.24
C GLY A 628 -14.11 26.12 -1.26
N VAL A 629 -14.73 26.59 -0.18
CA VAL A 629 -16.18 26.78 -0.08
C VAL A 629 -16.48 28.27 -0.05
N THR A 630 -16.95 28.83 -1.16
CA THR A 630 -17.26 30.25 -1.27
C THR A 630 -18.72 30.53 -0.94
N VAL A 631 -18.91 31.48 -0.03
CA VAL A 631 -20.22 32.02 0.39
C VAL A 631 -20.38 33.38 -0.29
N ASP A 632 -21.30 33.48 -1.24
CA ASP A 632 -21.47 34.66 -2.08
C ASP A 632 -22.84 35.32 -1.88
N ALA A 633 -23.14 36.34 -2.69
CA ALA A 633 -24.36 37.12 -2.55
C ALA A 633 -25.65 36.33 -2.86
N GLN A 634 -25.57 35.21 -3.60
CA GLN A 634 -26.72 34.35 -3.90
C GLN A 634 -26.96 33.33 -2.78
N THR A 635 -25.98 33.02 -1.94
CA THR A 635 -26.13 32.06 -0.84
C THR A 635 -27.31 32.34 0.10
N PRO A 636 -27.62 33.60 0.49
CA PRO A 636 -28.81 33.91 1.27
C PRO A 636 -30.13 33.69 0.52
N GLU A 637 -30.10 33.72 -0.81
CA GLU A 637 -31.29 33.65 -1.68
C GLU A 637 -31.70 32.20 -1.95
N ASP A 638 -30.74 31.32 -2.25
CA ASP A 638 -31.00 29.94 -2.67
C ASP A 638 -30.46 28.87 -1.70
N GLY A 639 -29.77 29.27 -0.63
CA GLY A 639 -29.20 28.35 0.36
C GLY A 639 -28.05 27.49 -0.16
N THR A 640 -27.41 27.89 -1.26
CA THR A 640 -26.30 27.15 -1.88
C THR A 640 -24.96 27.90 -1.79
N VAL A 641 -23.87 27.13 -1.85
CA VAL A 641 -22.48 27.61 -1.81
C VAL A 641 -21.71 27.09 -3.01
N THR A 642 -20.65 27.78 -3.38
CA THR A 642 -19.75 27.36 -4.47
C THR A 642 -18.61 26.52 -3.90
N LEU A 643 -18.51 25.27 -4.32
CA LEU A 643 -17.40 24.38 -4.01
C LEU A 643 -16.38 24.41 -5.14
N ARG A 644 -15.14 24.78 -4.83
CA ARG A 644 -13.99 24.78 -5.74
C ARG A 644 -13.04 23.64 -5.41
N GLU A 645 -12.61 22.88 -6.41
CA GLU A 645 -11.53 21.90 -6.30
C GLU A 645 -10.18 22.56 -6.63
N ARG A 646 -9.14 22.26 -5.83
CA ARG A 646 -7.82 22.88 -5.91
C ARG A 646 -7.18 22.68 -7.27
N ASP A 647 -6.94 21.46 -7.71
CA ASP A 647 -6.04 21.17 -8.84
C ASP A 647 -6.62 21.68 -10.16
N SER A 648 -7.87 21.33 -10.47
CA SER A 648 -8.62 21.73 -11.67
C SER A 648 -9.08 23.19 -11.64
N CYS A 649 -9.22 23.78 -10.45
CA CYS A 649 -9.91 25.05 -10.22
C CYS A 649 -11.40 25.05 -10.60
N SER A 650 -11.97 23.90 -10.94
CA SER A 650 -13.39 23.76 -11.29
C SER A 650 -14.28 24.10 -10.11
N GLN A 651 -15.47 24.63 -10.41
CA GLN A 651 -16.41 25.11 -9.42
C GLN A 651 -17.79 24.51 -9.67
N VAL A 652 -18.45 24.09 -8.60
CA VAL A 652 -19.83 23.56 -8.63
C VAL A 652 -20.67 24.19 -7.52
N ARG A 653 -21.94 24.43 -7.80
CA ARG A 653 -22.93 24.89 -6.81
C ARG A 653 -23.49 23.70 -6.04
N VAL A 654 -23.47 23.77 -4.72
CA VAL A 654 -24.04 22.73 -3.84
C VAL A 654 -24.86 23.36 -2.73
N PRO A 655 -25.92 22.69 -2.23
CA PRO A 655 -26.61 23.15 -1.02
C PRO A 655 -25.63 23.32 0.14
N MET A 656 -25.87 24.27 1.05
CA MET A 656 -25.00 24.51 2.21
C MET A 656 -24.74 23.25 3.06
N GLY A 657 -25.75 22.39 3.23
CA GLY A 657 -25.60 21.07 3.89
C GLY A 657 -24.85 20.04 3.03
N GLY A 658 -24.87 20.19 1.71
CA GLY A 658 -24.13 19.35 0.76
C GLY A 658 -22.61 19.48 0.89
N ALA A 659 -22.09 20.57 1.46
CA ALA A 659 -20.67 20.72 1.76
C ALA A 659 -20.17 19.68 2.78
N GLN A 660 -21.04 19.15 3.66
CA GLN A 660 -20.68 18.05 4.57
C GLN A 660 -20.35 16.75 3.83
N LYS A 661 -20.90 16.58 2.61
CA LYS A 661 -20.57 15.45 1.74
C LYS A 661 -19.13 15.49 1.26
N LEU A 662 -18.31 16.49 1.62
CA LEU A 662 -16.85 16.45 1.49
C LEU A 662 -16.21 15.26 2.23
N GLN A 663 -16.87 14.70 3.25
CA GLN A 663 -16.51 13.38 3.78
C GLN A 663 -16.48 12.29 2.70
N GLN A 664 -17.37 12.37 1.71
CA GLN A 664 -17.45 11.37 0.66
C GLN A 664 -16.25 11.42 -0.29
N PRO A 665 -15.79 12.54 -0.89
CA PRO A 665 -14.50 12.58 -1.58
C PRO A 665 -13.30 12.29 -0.67
N LEU A 666 -13.39 12.58 0.64
CA LEU A 666 -12.36 12.22 1.62
C LEU A 666 -12.29 10.72 1.92
N PHE A 667 -13.34 9.96 1.59
CA PHE A 667 -13.41 8.50 1.62
C PHE A 667 -13.76 7.87 0.25
N LYS A 668 -13.72 8.65 -0.84
CA LYS A 668 -13.95 8.21 -2.23
C LYS A 668 -12.71 8.52 -3.04
N ALA A 669 -11.68 7.73 -2.76
CA ALA A 669 -11.02 7.01 -3.84
C ALA A 669 -11.62 5.61 -3.95
N THR A 670 -12.95 5.53 -4.12
CA THR A 670 -13.59 4.38 -4.75
C THR A 670 -14.50 4.92 -5.86
N PRO A 671 -14.23 4.62 -7.13
CA PRO A 671 -15.03 5.11 -8.25
C PRO A 671 -16.46 4.52 -8.24
N GLY A 672 -17.44 5.36 -7.90
CA GLY A 672 -18.78 5.29 -8.49
C GLY A 672 -19.94 5.00 -7.55
N THR A 673 -20.97 5.85 -7.64
CA THR A 673 -22.37 5.51 -7.38
C THR A 673 -23.18 6.25 -8.45
N VAL A 674 -23.84 5.51 -9.34
CA VAL A 674 -24.66 6.03 -10.46
C VAL A 674 -26.13 5.84 -10.08
N SER A 675 -26.94 6.89 -10.20
CA SER A 675 -28.41 6.79 -10.10
C SER A 675 -28.93 5.83 -11.18
N PRO A 676 -29.81 4.87 -10.88
CA PRO A 676 -30.40 4.03 -11.92
C PRO A 676 -31.37 4.84 -12.79
N TYR A 677 -31.87 5.99 -12.32
CA TYR A 677 -32.99 6.69 -12.95
C TYR A 677 -32.67 7.39 -14.28
N ASP A 678 -31.39 7.61 -14.61
CA ASP A 678 -31.05 8.46 -15.75
C ASP A 678 -30.34 7.76 -16.92
N HIS A 679 -29.57 6.68 -16.78
CA HIS A 679 -28.87 6.07 -17.92
C HIS A 679 -28.48 4.60 -17.66
N HIS A 680 -28.51 3.72 -18.67
CA HIS A 680 -28.05 2.32 -18.54
C HIS A 680 -26.96 1.93 -19.52
N ILE A 681 -25.88 1.30 -19.00
CA ILE A 681 -25.17 0.10 -19.54
C ILE A 681 -24.43 -0.62 -18.40
N PHE A 682 -24.53 -1.95 -18.28
CA PHE A 682 -23.75 -2.74 -17.30
C PHE A 682 -23.13 -3.98 -17.91
N ILE A 683 -21.84 -4.24 -17.64
CA ILE A 683 -21.06 -5.37 -18.20
C ILE A 683 -20.18 -6.06 -17.17
N ARG A 684 -20.21 -7.41 -17.14
CA ARG A 684 -19.21 -8.27 -16.49
C ARG A 684 -18.70 -9.34 -17.46
N ALA A 685 -17.39 -9.58 -17.47
CA ALA A 685 -16.71 -10.86 -17.72
C ALA A 685 -15.35 -10.81 -16.97
N ALA A 686 -14.70 -11.90 -16.54
CA ALA A 686 -14.99 -13.29 -16.79
C ALA A 686 -14.51 -14.21 -15.65
N THR A 687 -15.18 -15.37 -15.63
CA THR A 687 -14.65 -16.72 -15.44
C THR A 687 -14.19 -17.09 -14.03
N GLU A 688 -15.12 -17.75 -13.33
CA GLU A 688 -15.07 -18.49 -12.05
C GLU A 688 -15.36 -17.71 -10.76
N PRO A 689 -16.58 -17.87 -10.21
CA PRO A 689 -16.88 -17.68 -8.79
C PRO A 689 -16.60 -18.97 -8.01
N ALA A 690 -15.91 -18.83 -6.87
CA ALA A 690 -15.97 -19.67 -5.66
C ALA A 690 -16.48 -21.13 -5.82
N GLN A 691 -15.55 -22.08 -5.87
CA GLN A 691 -15.74 -23.48 -5.45
C GLN A 691 -14.59 -23.79 -4.46
N ASN A 692 -14.75 -24.21 -3.21
CA ASN A 692 -15.84 -24.86 -2.49
C ASN A 692 -16.06 -24.16 -1.13
N LEU A 693 -17.29 -23.72 -0.86
CA LEU A 693 -17.80 -23.67 0.50
C LEU A 693 -18.72 -24.87 0.62
N ASP A 694 -18.24 -25.91 1.29
CA ASP A 694 -19.11 -26.99 1.74
C ASP A 694 -19.67 -26.64 3.12
N ASP A 695 -20.94 -26.98 3.26
CA ASP A 695 -21.91 -26.60 4.28
C ASP A 695 -21.47 -27.02 5.70
N ASN A 696 -21.63 -26.13 6.69
CA ASN A 696 -22.50 -26.40 7.86
C ASN A 696 -22.43 -25.45 9.08
N GLN A 697 -22.11 -24.15 8.96
CA GLN A 697 -22.43 -23.23 10.07
C GLN A 697 -22.96 -21.88 9.59
N LEU A 698 -24.22 -21.90 9.14
CA LEU A 698 -25.11 -20.74 9.16
C LEU A 698 -25.89 -20.76 10.49
N THR A 699 -25.57 -19.85 11.40
CA THR A 699 -26.56 -18.98 12.10
C THR A 699 -25.86 -17.90 12.93
N SER A 700 -26.57 -16.79 13.09
CA SER A 700 -26.30 -15.53 13.83
C SER A 700 -25.32 -14.54 13.18
N GLY A 701 -25.87 -13.52 12.50
CA GLY A 701 -25.11 -12.30 12.17
C GLY A 701 -25.01 -11.33 13.36
N PRO A 702 -24.50 -10.10 13.18
CA PRO A 702 -23.31 -9.65 12.43
C PRO A 702 -22.21 -9.13 13.40
N PRO A 703 -20.90 -9.35 13.14
CA PRO A 703 -20.06 -8.26 12.58
C PRO A 703 -18.88 -8.74 11.68
N GLY A 704 -18.47 -7.94 10.68
CA GLY A 704 -17.21 -8.15 9.93
C GLY A 704 -17.33 -8.77 8.54
N TRP A 705 -18.17 -8.22 7.68
CA TRP A 705 -18.47 -8.79 6.36
C TRP A 705 -17.27 -8.68 5.36
N PRO A 706 -16.87 -9.74 4.61
CA PRO A 706 -15.60 -9.80 3.85
C PRO A 706 -15.60 -9.14 2.45
N ALA A 707 -14.40 -8.94 1.90
CA ALA A 707 -14.08 -8.08 0.75
C ALA A 707 -13.98 -8.78 -0.63
N VAL A 708 -14.70 -8.19 -1.61
CA VAL A 708 -14.39 -7.90 -3.04
C VAL A 708 -14.00 -9.01 -4.05
N VAL A 709 -14.69 -9.01 -5.22
CA VAL A 709 -14.40 -9.76 -6.46
C VAL A 709 -13.83 -8.83 -7.55
N GLU A 710 -12.78 -9.27 -8.26
CA GLU A 710 -12.04 -8.59 -9.33
C GLU A 710 -12.84 -8.37 -10.65
N ARG A 711 -12.46 -7.35 -11.44
CA ARG A 711 -13.04 -6.99 -12.76
C ARG A 711 -12.01 -7.12 -13.88
N GLN A 712 -12.38 -7.61 -15.07
CA GLN A 712 -11.46 -7.70 -16.21
C GLN A 712 -11.13 -6.35 -16.90
N PRO A 713 -9.94 -6.23 -17.55
CA PRO A 713 -9.45 -5.00 -18.17
C PRO A 713 -10.32 -4.41 -19.30
N GLY A 714 -10.88 -5.24 -20.19
CA GLY A 714 -11.70 -4.75 -21.33
C GLY A 714 -13.00 -4.08 -20.89
N VAL A 715 -13.58 -4.54 -19.78
CA VAL A 715 -14.77 -3.96 -19.15
C VAL A 715 -14.50 -2.55 -18.62
N SER A 716 -13.30 -2.31 -18.09
CA SER A 716 -12.90 -1.00 -17.55
C SER A 716 -12.76 0.06 -18.64
N GLN A 717 -12.34 -0.34 -19.84
CA GLN A 717 -12.23 0.54 -21.01
C GLN A 717 -13.61 0.98 -21.51
N VAL A 718 -14.59 0.07 -21.50
CA VAL A 718 -15.99 0.38 -21.82
C VAL A 718 -16.60 1.35 -20.80
N PHE A 719 -16.34 1.15 -19.50
CA PHE A 719 -16.76 2.11 -18.46
C PHE A 719 -16.16 3.51 -18.67
N ALA A 720 -14.91 3.60 -19.13
CA ALA A 720 -14.22 4.86 -19.41
C ALA A 720 -14.80 5.59 -20.63
N THR A 721 -15.04 4.87 -21.74
CA THR A 721 -15.69 5.42 -22.95
C THR A 721 -17.12 5.89 -22.66
N LEU A 722 -17.88 5.15 -21.84
CA LEU A 722 -19.23 5.53 -21.45
C LEU A 722 -19.29 6.74 -20.51
N ALA A 723 -18.32 6.87 -19.62
CA ALA A 723 -18.20 8.05 -18.76
C ALA A 723 -17.94 9.33 -19.56
N GLN A 724 -17.27 9.24 -20.72
CA GLN A 724 -17.01 10.36 -21.63
C GLN A 724 -18.23 10.78 -22.46
N ASN A 725 -19.12 9.85 -22.80
CA ASN A 725 -20.26 10.11 -23.70
C ASN A 725 -21.59 10.37 -22.97
N ARG A 726 -21.55 10.57 -21.65
CA ARG A 726 -22.72 10.67 -20.76
C ARG A 726 -23.70 11.80 -21.09
N GLU A 727 -23.23 12.86 -21.74
CA GLU A 727 -24.06 14.00 -22.18
C GLU A 727 -24.77 13.77 -23.52
N GLN A 728 -24.44 12.70 -24.27
CA GLN A 728 -24.92 12.47 -25.63
C GLN A 728 -26.08 11.46 -25.74
N THR A 729 -26.41 10.73 -24.67
CA THR A 729 -27.39 9.63 -24.69
C THR A 729 -28.80 10.09 -24.30
N GLU A 730 -29.51 10.75 -25.21
CA GLU A 730 -30.97 10.93 -25.08
C GLU A 730 -31.70 9.70 -25.66
N GLY A 731 -32.06 8.77 -24.79
CA GLY A 731 -33.44 8.25 -24.75
C GLY A 731 -33.93 7.06 -25.59
N VAL A 732 -33.22 6.46 -26.57
CA VAL A 732 -33.92 5.50 -27.48
C VAL A 732 -33.48 4.02 -27.40
N VAL A 733 -32.23 3.71 -27.03
CA VAL A 733 -31.73 2.32 -27.02
C VAL A 733 -30.93 2.03 -25.75
N ARG A 734 -31.26 0.91 -25.06
CA ARG A 734 -30.65 0.47 -23.79
C ARG A 734 -29.79 -0.76 -24.06
N VAL A 735 -28.55 -0.77 -23.57
CA VAL A 735 -27.60 -1.87 -23.85
C VAL A 735 -27.12 -2.49 -22.53
N THR A 736 -27.06 -3.82 -22.45
CA THR A 736 -26.52 -4.55 -21.28
C THR A 736 -25.58 -5.62 -21.79
N ALA A 737 -24.41 -5.83 -21.19
CA ALA A 737 -23.57 -6.99 -21.53
C ALA A 737 -23.22 -7.82 -20.29
N PHE A 738 -22.85 -9.07 -20.46
CA PHE A 738 -22.68 -10.02 -19.35
C PHE A 738 -21.92 -11.26 -19.84
N GLU A 739 -21.62 -12.18 -18.91
CA GLU A 739 -20.89 -13.40 -19.23
C GLU A 739 -21.70 -14.30 -20.19
N PRO A 740 -21.05 -14.92 -21.21
CA PRO A 740 -21.75 -15.79 -22.15
C PRO A 740 -22.48 -16.95 -21.46
N LEU A 741 -23.68 -17.30 -21.94
CA LEU A 741 -24.44 -18.42 -21.39
C LEU A 741 -23.67 -19.75 -21.50
N GLU A 742 -23.67 -20.54 -20.42
CA GLU A 742 -22.82 -21.72 -20.13
C GLU A 742 -22.90 -22.92 -21.13
N SER A 743 -23.54 -22.78 -22.29
CA SER A 743 -23.77 -23.93 -23.18
C SER A 743 -22.59 -24.30 -24.08
N GLU A 744 -21.51 -23.50 -24.12
CA GLU A 744 -20.32 -23.76 -24.95
C GLU A 744 -19.02 -23.31 -24.27
N PRO A 745 -17.84 -23.86 -24.66
CA PRO A 745 -16.55 -23.50 -24.08
C PRO A 745 -16.32 -21.99 -24.14
N LEU A 746 -16.13 -21.37 -22.98
CA LEU A 746 -15.88 -19.93 -22.85
C LEU A 746 -14.52 -19.59 -23.48
N GLU A 747 -14.51 -18.88 -24.61
CA GLU A 747 -13.32 -18.18 -25.07
C GLU A 747 -12.99 -17.06 -24.06
N ALA A 748 -11.72 -16.97 -23.65
CA ALA A 748 -11.24 -15.85 -22.82
C ALA A 748 -11.53 -14.51 -23.53
N ASP A 749 -11.92 -13.49 -22.76
CA ASP A 749 -12.22 -12.12 -23.23
C ASP A 749 -13.48 -11.94 -24.12
N CYS A 750 -14.51 -12.76 -23.94
CA CYS A 750 -15.81 -12.57 -24.61
C CYS A 750 -16.96 -12.26 -23.62
N CYS A 751 -17.96 -11.51 -24.10
CA CYS A 751 -19.21 -11.21 -23.40
C CYS A 751 -20.39 -11.31 -24.36
N ASP A 752 -21.58 -11.52 -23.84
CA ASP A 752 -22.81 -11.34 -24.60
C ASP A 752 -23.39 -9.95 -24.33
N MET A 753 -23.97 -9.30 -25.33
CA MET A 753 -24.57 -7.97 -25.21
C MET A 753 -26.02 -7.98 -25.71
N PHE A 754 -26.96 -7.55 -24.88
CA PHE A 754 -28.36 -7.37 -25.19
C PHE A 754 -28.69 -5.90 -25.46
N ILE A 755 -29.59 -5.68 -26.42
CA ILE A 755 -30.09 -4.37 -26.84
C ILE A 755 -31.60 -4.34 -26.63
N PHE A 756 -32.08 -3.48 -25.74
CA PHE A 756 -33.49 -3.23 -25.44
C PHE A 756 -33.94 -1.87 -26.03
N PRO A 757 -35.21 -1.71 -26.44
CA PRO A 757 -36.29 -2.72 -26.42
C PRO A 757 -36.20 -3.73 -27.57
N ALA A 758 -35.20 -3.59 -28.44
CA ALA A 758 -35.06 -4.39 -29.67
C ALA A 758 -34.96 -5.90 -29.45
N GLY A 759 -34.64 -6.36 -28.24
CA GLY A 759 -34.48 -7.78 -27.91
C GLY A 759 -33.37 -8.45 -28.71
N VAL A 760 -32.30 -7.73 -29.03
CA VAL A 760 -31.21 -8.26 -29.86
C VAL A 760 -30.03 -8.64 -28.98
N ARG A 761 -29.66 -9.90 -29.02
CA ARG A 761 -28.46 -10.44 -28.37
C ARG A 761 -27.32 -10.54 -29.38
N HIS A 762 -26.19 -9.95 -29.05
CA HIS A 762 -24.90 -10.23 -29.67
C HIS A 762 -24.11 -11.15 -28.75
N SER A 763 -24.01 -12.41 -29.13
CA SER A 763 -23.26 -13.39 -28.37
C SER A 763 -21.76 -13.34 -28.68
N ARG A 764 -20.92 -13.61 -27.69
CA ARG A 764 -19.45 -13.73 -27.82
C ARG A 764 -18.78 -12.51 -28.47
N LEU A 765 -19.25 -11.31 -28.13
CA LEU A 765 -18.53 -10.08 -28.45
C LEU A 765 -17.22 -10.04 -27.68
N LYS A 766 -16.12 -9.86 -28.43
CA LYS A 766 -14.82 -9.62 -27.82
C LYS A 766 -14.88 -8.34 -26.99
N LEU A 767 -14.43 -8.42 -25.74
CA LEU A 767 -14.37 -7.28 -24.82
C LEU A 767 -13.62 -6.09 -25.42
N SER A 768 -12.61 -6.35 -26.27
CA SER A 768 -11.84 -5.32 -26.99
C SER A 768 -12.67 -4.47 -27.96
N THR A 769 -13.77 -5.02 -28.49
CA THR A 769 -14.65 -4.36 -29.47
C THR A 769 -15.96 -3.86 -28.86
N LEU A 770 -16.14 -4.11 -27.57
CA LEU A 770 -17.39 -3.86 -26.86
C LEU A 770 -17.71 -2.38 -26.76
N ALA A 771 -16.71 -1.53 -26.57
CA ALA A 771 -16.88 -0.08 -26.52
C ALA A 771 -17.40 0.48 -27.85
N GLU A 772 -16.86 0.00 -28.98
CA GLU A 772 -17.28 0.38 -30.33
C GLU A 772 -18.72 -0.10 -30.61
N HIS A 773 -19.04 -1.34 -30.22
CA HIS A 773 -20.40 -1.88 -30.37
C HIS A 773 -21.40 -1.06 -29.57
N VAL A 774 -21.12 -0.83 -28.30
CA VAL A 774 -21.95 0.00 -27.42
C VAL A 774 -22.16 1.40 -28.00
N GLN A 775 -21.09 2.08 -28.43
CA GLN A 775 -21.17 3.43 -29.00
C GLN A 775 -22.02 3.47 -30.28
N ARG A 776 -21.98 2.41 -31.08
CA ARG A 776 -22.78 2.27 -32.31
C ARG A 776 -24.29 2.22 -32.04
N TYR A 777 -24.70 1.71 -30.88
CA TYR A 777 -26.11 1.57 -30.51
C TYR A 777 -26.64 2.71 -29.64
N THR A 778 -25.76 3.50 -29.01
CA THR A 778 -26.15 4.58 -28.10
C THR A 778 -25.94 6.00 -28.66
N SER A 779 -25.51 6.15 -29.93
CA SER A 779 -25.32 7.47 -30.54
C SER A 779 -26.62 8.08 -31.07
N LYS A 780 -26.75 9.42 -30.97
CA LYS A 780 -27.89 10.18 -31.52
C LYS A 780 -28.05 10.08 -33.05
N ASP A 781 -26.96 9.77 -33.75
CA ASP A 781 -26.93 9.64 -35.22
C ASP A 781 -27.32 8.22 -35.70
N ALA A 782 -27.71 7.31 -34.80
CA ALA A 782 -28.16 5.99 -35.18
C ALA A 782 -29.48 6.09 -35.99
N PRO A 783 -29.50 5.71 -37.28
CA PRO A 783 -30.67 5.92 -38.12
C PRO A 783 -31.87 5.08 -37.62
N GLU A 784 -33.01 5.74 -37.42
CA GLU A 784 -34.29 5.15 -36.95
C GLU A 784 -34.77 3.96 -37.80
N ASN A 785 -34.26 3.79 -39.02
CA ASN A 785 -34.55 2.65 -39.88
C ASN A 785 -33.39 1.67 -39.98
N SER A 786 -33.36 0.75 -39.01
CA SER A 786 -32.77 -0.59 -39.08
C SER A 786 -31.24 -0.68 -39.25
N ILE A 787 -30.51 -0.38 -38.18
CA ILE A 787 -29.24 -1.10 -37.93
C ILE A 787 -29.51 -2.61 -37.85
N LEU A 788 -30.66 -3.01 -37.27
CA LEU A 788 -31.03 -4.39 -36.99
C LEU A 788 -31.37 -5.24 -38.22
N ALA A 789 -31.89 -4.65 -39.31
CA ALA A 789 -32.19 -5.38 -40.55
C ALA A 789 -30.99 -5.46 -41.51
N LYS A 790 -29.96 -4.62 -41.31
CA LYS A 790 -28.76 -4.56 -42.17
C LYS A 790 -27.60 -5.37 -41.64
N MET A 791 -27.66 -5.82 -40.38
CA MET A 791 -26.62 -6.63 -39.77
C MET A 791 -27.04 -8.09 -39.85
N ASN A 792 -26.32 -8.85 -40.66
CA ASN A 792 -26.52 -10.28 -40.93
C ASN A 792 -26.16 -11.14 -39.69
N CYS A 793 -26.78 -10.83 -38.55
CA CYS A 793 -26.49 -11.37 -37.23
C CYS A 793 -27.52 -12.45 -36.86
N PRO A 794 -27.13 -13.54 -36.16
CA PRO A 794 -28.10 -14.49 -35.61
C PRO A 794 -29.03 -13.76 -34.64
N GLN A 795 -30.30 -13.59 -35.00
CA GLN A 795 -31.30 -13.02 -34.12
C GLN A 795 -31.91 -14.14 -33.28
N ASP A 796 -31.41 -14.32 -32.06
CA ASP A 796 -32.13 -15.10 -31.04
C ASP A 796 -33.25 -14.19 -30.50
N ASP A 797 -34.51 -14.53 -30.75
CA ASP A 797 -35.66 -13.74 -30.26
C ASP A 797 -35.84 -13.92 -28.74
N VAL A 798 -35.13 -13.08 -27.99
CA VAL A 798 -35.07 -13.09 -26.51
C VAL A 798 -36.19 -12.26 -25.85
N THR A 799 -37.07 -11.64 -26.65
CA THR A 799 -38.17 -10.81 -26.14
C THR A 799 -39.25 -11.61 -25.40
N ASN A 800 -39.35 -12.91 -25.68
CA ASN A 800 -40.35 -13.82 -25.10
C ASN A 800 -39.93 -14.46 -23.77
N MET A 801 -38.73 -14.17 -23.25
CA MET A 801 -38.19 -14.74 -22.00
C MET A 801 -38.07 -13.70 -20.88
N LEU A 802 -38.15 -14.13 -19.62
CA LEU A 802 -37.85 -13.29 -18.46
C LEU A 802 -36.34 -13.26 -18.20
N ASN A 803 -35.73 -12.10 -18.41
CA ASN A 803 -34.31 -11.84 -18.25
C ASN A 803 -34.07 -11.08 -16.93
N ILE A 804 -33.45 -11.74 -15.97
CA ILE A 804 -33.24 -11.26 -14.60
C ILE A 804 -31.77 -10.87 -14.44
N PHE A 805 -31.49 -9.59 -14.22
CA PHE A 805 -30.15 -9.08 -13.97
C PHE A 805 -29.97 -8.82 -12.48
N VAL A 806 -29.02 -9.52 -11.85
CA VAL A 806 -28.73 -9.40 -10.42
C VAL A 806 -27.46 -8.58 -10.22
N CYS A 807 -27.54 -7.55 -9.38
CA CYS A 807 -26.39 -6.73 -9.04
C CYS A 807 -25.43 -7.50 -8.12
N CYS A 808 -24.22 -7.79 -8.58
CA CYS A 808 -23.27 -8.65 -7.85
C CYS A 808 -21.93 -7.98 -7.54
N HIS A 809 -21.77 -6.67 -7.67
CA HIS A 809 -20.49 -6.03 -7.40
C HIS A 809 -20.23 -5.81 -5.91
N GLY A 810 -18.98 -5.98 -5.48
CA GLY A 810 -18.55 -5.54 -4.14
C GLY A 810 -18.01 -4.10 -4.10
N ALA A 811 -17.52 -3.57 -5.22
CA ALA A 811 -16.69 -2.36 -5.23
C ALA A 811 -17.44 -1.04 -5.00
N ARG A 812 -18.70 -0.92 -5.45
CA ARG A 812 -19.53 0.29 -5.25
C ARG A 812 -20.48 0.21 -4.06
N ASP A 813 -20.78 -1.02 -3.61
CA ASP A 813 -21.60 -1.33 -2.44
C ASP A 813 -21.30 -2.76 -2.01
N ALA A 814 -20.67 -2.92 -0.85
CA ALA A 814 -20.28 -4.23 -0.36
C ALA A 814 -21.47 -5.17 -0.19
N ARG A 815 -22.67 -4.65 0.11
CA ARG A 815 -23.88 -5.47 0.29
C ARG A 815 -24.32 -6.14 -1.01
N CYS A 816 -24.13 -5.49 -2.16
CA CYS A 816 -24.45 -6.11 -3.46
C CYS A 816 -23.48 -7.26 -3.80
N GLY A 817 -22.21 -7.14 -3.39
CA GLY A 817 -21.21 -8.19 -3.61
C GLY A 817 -21.40 -9.41 -2.72
N ILE A 818 -22.13 -9.26 -1.61
CA ILE A 818 -22.36 -10.33 -0.65
C ILE A 818 -23.74 -10.95 -0.82
N VAL A 819 -24.77 -10.15 -1.10
CA VAL A 819 -26.14 -10.64 -1.33
C VAL A 819 -26.34 -11.13 -2.76
N GLY A 820 -25.72 -10.47 -3.74
CA GLY A 820 -25.93 -10.70 -5.16
C GLY A 820 -25.48 -12.09 -5.65
N PRO A 821 -24.24 -12.54 -5.40
CA PRO A 821 -23.80 -13.85 -5.89
C PRO A 821 -24.61 -15.02 -5.31
N PRO A 822 -24.87 -15.12 -3.99
CA PRO A 822 -25.72 -16.18 -3.46
C PRO A 822 -27.16 -16.14 -4.00
N LEU A 823 -27.73 -14.94 -4.17
CA LEU A 823 -29.05 -14.76 -4.82
C LEU A 823 -29.03 -15.28 -6.27
N CYS A 824 -28.01 -14.94 -7.04
CA CYS A 824 -27.84 -15.39 -8.42
C CYS A 824 -27.73 -16.92 -8.50
N THR A 825 -26.84 -17.52 -7.70
CA THR A 825 -26.66 -18.98 -7.63
C THR A 825 -27.97 -19.68 -7.26
N LYS A 826 -28.71 -19.15 -6.28
CA LYS A 826 -29.98 -19.72 -5.84
C LYS A 826 -31.06 -19.63 -6.93
N LEU A 827 -31.18 -18.50 -7.62
CA LEU A 827 -32.13 -18.33 -8.74
C LEU A 827 -31.77 -19.27 -9.91
N GLN A 828 -30.49 -19.32 -10.32
CA GLN A 828 -30.01 -20.20 -11.39
C GLN A 828 -30.25 -21.68 -11.06
N ARG A 829 -29.93 -22.10 -9.84
CA ARG A 829 -30.21 -23.47 -9.37
C ARG A 829 -31.71 -23.77 -9.39
N SER A 830 -32.55 -22.84 -8.94
CA SER A 830 -34.01 -23.04 -8.89
C SER A 830 -34.62 -23.14 -10.29
N ILE A 831 -34.20 -22.29 -11.22
CA ILE A 831 -34.59 -22.36 -12.64
C ILE A 831 -34.16 -23.71 -13.24
N ARG A 832 -32.93 -24.16 -12.98
CA ARG A 832 -32.41 -25.44 -13.49
C ARG A 832 -33.17 -26.64 -12.94
N MET A 833 -33.41 -26.67 -11.62
CA MET A 833 -34.15 -27.75 -10.95
C MET A 833 -35.61 -27.82 -11.38
N ARG A 834 -36.23 -26.69 -11.73
CA ARG A 834 -37.62 -26.59 -12.16
C ARG A 834 -37.79 -26.69 -13.68
N SER A 835 -36.72 -26.92 -14.44
CA SER A 835 -36.72 -27.00 -15.91
C SER A 835 -37.29 -25.74 -16.61
N LEU A 836 -36.97 -24.55 -16.08
CA LEU A 836 -37.48 -23.25 -16.56
C LEU A 836 -36.48 -22.49 -17.47
N GLN A 837 -35.42 -23.15 -17.92
CA GLN A 837 -34.32 -22.53 -18.69
C GLN A 837 -34.75 -21.98 -20.05
N ASP A 838 -35.90 -22.41 -20.57
CA ASP A 838 -36.53 -21.95 -21.81
C ASP A 838 -37.48 -20.76 -21.59
N ARG A 839 -37.75 -20.40 -20.33
CA ARG A 839 -38.66 -19.31 -19.95
C ARG A 839 -37.95 -18.17 -19.23
N MET A 840 -36.87 -18.46 -18.50
CA MET A 840 -36.19 -17.48 -17.65
C MET A 840 -34.66 -17.64 -17.68
N HIS A 841 -33.97 -16.49 -17.68
CA HIS A 841 -32.53 -16.43 -17.55
C HIS A 841 -32.11 -15.47 -16.44
N VAL A 842 -31.04 -15.85 -15.72
CA VAL A 842 -30.47 -15.04 -14.64
C VAL A 842 -29.03 -14.71 -14.97
N PHE A 843 -28.75 -13.42 -14.95
CA PHE A 843 -27.47 -12.84 -15.31
C PHE A 843 -26.88 -12.06 -14.14
N MET A 844 -25.57 -12.17 -13.97
CA MET A 844 -24.84 -11.31 -13.04
C MET A 844 -24.50 -9.99 -13.74
N CYS A 845 -24.69 -8.86 -13.06
CA CYS A 845 -24.32 -7.56 -13.60
C CYS A 845 -23.48 -6.74 -12.63
N SER A 846 -22.75 -5.78 -13.21
CA SER A 846 -21.72 -4.99 -12.55
C SER A 846 -22.22 -3.89 -11.61
N HIS A 847 -23.47 -3.43 -11.75
CA HIS A 847 -24.14 -2.44 -10.89
C HIS A 847 -25.60 -2.29 -11.30
N ILE A 848 -26.48 -2.17 -10.31
CA ILE A 848 -27.84 -1.63 -10.46
C ILE A 848 -27.94 -0.58 -9.35
N GLY A 849 -28.38 0.63 -9.69
CA GLY A 849 -28.44 1.74 -8.73
C GLY A 849 -29.43 1.49 -7.58
N GLY A 850 -29.51 2.40 -6.61
CA GLY A 850 -30.43 2.26 -5.47
C GLY A 850 -29.83 1.51 -4.27
N HIS A 851 -28.65 1.96 -3.83
CA HIS A 851 -27.88 1.41 -2.71
C HIS A 851 -28.64 1.26 -1.39
N LYS A 852 -29.78 1.92 -1.18
CA LYS A 852 -30.55 1.78 0.08
C LYS A 852 -31.07 0.35 0.29
N TYR A 853 -31.24 -0.43 -0.79
CA TYR A 853 -31.83 -1.78 -0.77
C TYR A 853 -30.82 -2.81 -1.31
N ALA A 854 -30.11 -3.53 -0.44
CA ALA A 854 -29.24 -4.62 -0.90
C ALA A 854 -30.04 -5.69 -1.67
N GLY A 855 -29.41 -6.38 -2.63
CA GLY A 855 -30.10 -7.33 -3.49
C GLY A 855 -30.95 -6.68 -4.57
N ASN A 856 -30.35 -5.73 -5.29
CA ASN A 856 -30.99 -5.06 -6.42
C ASN A 856 -31.04 -5.99 -7.63
N VAL A 857 -32.23 -6.10 -8.24
CA VAL A 857 -32.52 -6.93 -9.40
C VAL A 857 -33.30 -6.11 -10.41
N LEU A 858 -32.96 -6.27 -11.69
CA LEU A 858 -33.68 -5.67 -12.80
C LEU A 858 -34.25 -6.78 -13.68
N VAL A 859 -35.55 -6.74 -13.97
CA VAL A 859 -36.23 -7.79 -14.72
C VAL A 859 -36.81 -7.22 -16.02
N TYR A 860 -36.43 -7.82 -17.15
CA TYR A 860 -37.01 -7.57 -18.48
C TYR A 860 -37.78 -8.80 -18.96
N GLY A 861 -38.89 -8.66 -19.69
CA GLY A 861 -39.53 -9.82 -20.30
C GLY A 861 -40.89 -9.57 -20.95
N ALA A 862 -41.58 -10.67 -21.27
CA ALA A 862 -42.70 -10.75 -22.23
C ALA A 862 -43.85 -9.73 -22.04
N VAL A 863 -44.10 -9.25 -20.83
CA VAL A 863 -45.24 -8.35 -20.52
C VAL A 863 -44.84 -6.86 -20.52
N SER A 864 -43.55 -6.55 -20.37
CA SER A 864 -43.02 -5.17 -20.44
C SER A 864 -41.58 -5.18 -20.99
N PRO A 865 -41.40 -5.56 -22.26
CA PRO A 865 -40.08 -5.74 -22.86
C PRO A 865 -39.33 -4.40 -23.03
N SER A 866 -40.06 -3.28 -23.02
CA SER A 866 -39.46 -1.95 -23.13
C SER A 866 -38.87 -1.45 -21.82
N ASP A 867 -39.58 -1.58 -20.68
CA ASP A 867 -39.39 -0.68 -19.54
C ASP A 867 -38.89 -1.25 -18.23
N GLY A 868 -38.46 -2.52 -18.19
CA GLY A 868 -37.62 -3.11 -17.13
C GLY A 868 -38.01 -2.79 -15.68
N ASP A 869 -38.57 -3.74 -14.95
CA ASP A 869 -38.99 -3.51 -13.56
C ASP A 869 -37.80 -3.68 -12.58
N TRP A 870 -37.63 -2.70 -11.70
CA TRP A 870 -36.58 -2.68 -10.69
C TRP A 870 -37.10 -3.16 -9.33
N PHE A 871 -36.38 -4.12 -8.76
CA PHE A 871 -36.66 -4.71 -7.46
C PHE A 871 -35.45 -4.58 -6.52
N GLY A 872 -35.69 -4.53 -5.20
CA GLY A 872 -34.65 -4.44 -4.18
C GLY A 872 -35.06 -5.07 -2.85
N GLY A 873 -34.09 -5.49 -2.04
CA GLY A 873 -34.34 -6.24 -0.80
C GLY A 873 -34.40 -7.77 -0.98
N LEU A 874 -33.94 -8.27 -2.13
CA LEU A 874 -33.90 -9.71 -2.44
C LEU A 874 -32.63 -10.35 -1.88
N ASN A 875 -32.69 -11.63 -1.53
CA ASN A 875 -31.56 -12.43 -1.06
C ASN A 875 -31.84 -13.93 -1.28
N ALA A 876 -30.89 -14.80 -0.95
CA ALA A 876 -31.05 -16.24 -1.18
C ALA A 876 -32.26 -16.88 -0.46
N ASN A 877 -32.74 -16.30 0.65
CA ASN A 877 -33.86 -16.86 1.42
C ASN A 877 -35.22 -16.58 0.77
N ASN A 878 -35.37 -15.49 0.03
CA ASN A 878 -36.62 -15.12 -0.65
C ASN A 878 -36.54 -15.25 -2.19
N ALA A 879 -35.47 -15.87 -2.70
CA ALA A 879 -35.24 -16.05 -4.13
C ALA A 879 -36.30 -16.95 -4.81
N GLU A 880 -36.78 -17.98 -4.11
CA GLU A 880 -37.81 -18.89 -4.66
C GLU A 880 -39.18 -18.22 -4.71
N ASP A 881 -39.58 -17.53 -3.64
CA ASP A 881 -40.83 -16.76 -3.60
C ASP A 881 -40.85 -15.67 -4.69
N PHE A 882 -39.71 -15.00 -4.90
CA PHE A 882 -39.55 -14.03 -5.98
C PHE A 882 -39.67 -14.68 -7.36
N LEU A 883 -39.09 -15.86 -7.57
CA LEU A 883 -39.18 -16.61 -8.82
C LEU A 883 -40.62 -17.06 -9.10
N ASP A 884 -41.32 -17.57 -8.09
CA ASP A 884 -42.71 -17.99 -8.19
C ASP A 884 -43.62 -16.82 -8.56
N ALA A 885 -43.45 -15.69 -7.88
CA ALA A 885 -44.23 -14.48 -8.19
C ALA A 885 -43.90 -13.89 -9.57
N LEU A 886 -42.68 -14.08 -10.09
CA LEU A 886 -42.30 -13.70 -11.46
C LEU A 886 -42.92 -14.60 -12.54
N LEU A 887 -43.14 -15.89 -12.27
CA LEU A 887 -43.73 -16.82 -13.23
C LEU A 887 -45.20 -16.49 -13.52
N ASP A 888 -45.88 -15.93 -12.52
CA ASP A 888 -47.27 -15.47 -12.56
C ASP A 888 -47.37 -13.95 -12.76
N LEU A 889 -46.27 -13.30 -13.19
CA LEU A 889 -46.21 -11.85 -13.38
C LEU A 889 -47.26 -11.39 -14.40
N GLN A 890 -48.35 -10.84 -13.89
CA GLN A 890 -49.30 -10.03 -14.65
C GLN A 890 -48.97 -8.55 -14.44
N VAL A 891 -49.11 -7.76 -15.50
CA VAL A 891 -49.00 -6.30 -15.42
C VAL A 891 -50.40 -5.74 -15.30
N ASP A 892 -50.62 -4.84 -14.34
CA ASP A 892 -51.90 -4.16 -14.18
C ASP A 892 -52.05 -3.00 -15.20
N ALA A 893 -53.23 -2.37 -15.24
CA ALA A 893 -53.61 -1.40 -16.27
C ALA A 893 -52.67 -0.16 -16.35
N ASP A 894 -51.95 0.17 -15.29
CA ASP A 894 -51.04 1.33 -15.24
C ASP A 894 -49.56 0.93 -15.32
N GLY A 895 -49.24 -0.36 -15.54
CA GLY A 895 -47.87 -0.77 -15.76
C GLY A 895 -47.07 -0.99 -14.47
N GLY A 896 -47.57 -1.77 -13.51
CA GLY A 896 -46.77 -2.35 -12.43
C GLY A 896 -47.11 -3.83 -12.21
N PRO A 897 -46.40 -4.54 -11.32
CA PRO A 897 -46.77 -5.92 -10.97
C PRO A 897 -48.17 -5.96 -10.34
N ALA A 898 -49.07 -6.74 -10.94
CA ALA A 898 -50.42 -6.98 -10.43
C ALA A 898 -50.43 -7.87 -9.19
N ASP A 899 -49.43 -8.75 -9.03
CA ASP A 899 -49.27 -9.61 -7.85
C ASP A 899 -48.86 -8.79 -6.61
N PRO A 900 -49.68 -8.78 -5.53
CA PRO A 900 -49.37 -8.11 -4.27
C PRO A 900 -48.04 -8.54 -3.65
N THR A 901 -47.61 -9.78 -3.88
CA THR A 901 -46.39 -10.39 -3.35
C THR A 901 -45.14 -9.78 -3.97
N LEU A 902 -45.19 -9.37 -5.24
CA LEU A 902 -44.08 -8.68 -5.91
C LEU A 902 -43.93 -7.23 -5.48
N ARG A 903 -45.03 -6.58 -5.09
CA ARG A 903 -45.04 -5.15 -4.71
C ARG A 903 -44.13 -4.84 -3.52
N GLN A 904 -43.92 -5.80 -2.62
CA GLN A 904 -43.01 -5.62 -1.47
C GLN A 904 -41.54 -5.43 -1.88
N TRP A 905 -41.12 -5.99 -3.02
CA TRP A 905 -39.76 -5.87 -3.55
C TRP A 905 -39.63 -4.83 -4.64
N TRP A 906 -40.74 -4.42 -5.25
CA TRP A 906 -40.74 -3.46 -6.34
C TRP A 906 -40.27 -2.07 -5.86
N ARG A 907 -39.34 -1.47 -6.59
CA ARG A 907 -38.70 -0.18 -6.26
C ARG A 907 -38.88 0.87 -7.34
N GLY A 908 -39.48 0.49 -8.45
CA GLY A 908 -39.82 1.39 -9.53
C GLY A 908 -39.66 0.73 -10.89
N ARG A 909 -39.89 1.52 -11.93
CA ARG A 909 -39.75 1.11 -13.32
C ARG A 909 -38.73 1.96 -14.02
N MET A 910 -37.97 1.35 -14.93
CA MET A 910 -36.98 2.09 -15.70
C MET A 910 -37.66 3.03 -16.71
N GLY A 911 -37.05 4.20 -16.93
CA GLY A 911 -37.54 5.19 -17.89
C GLY A 911 -38.56 6.19 -17.34
N LEU A 912 -39.06 6.00 -16.12
CA LEU A 912 -39.84 7.01 -15.42
C LEU A 912 -38.92 8.00 -14.70
N SER A 913 -39.19 9.29 -14.87
CA SER A 913 -38.53 10.35 -14.10
C SER A 913 -38.82 10.19 -12.60
N LYS A 914 -37.98 10.81 -11.77
CA LYS A 914 -38.18 10.80 -10.31
C LYS A 914 -39.58 11.27 -9.90
N ALA A 915 -40.13 12.28 -10.58
CA ALA A 915 -41.46 12.82 -10.28
C ALA A 915 -42.57 11.85 -10.70
N GLU A 916 -42.47 11.22 -11.87
CA GLU A 916 -43.44 10.23 -12.36
C GLU A 916 -43.47 8.97 -11.48
N GLN A 917 -42.32 8.53 -10.97
CA GLN A 917 -42.29 7.42 -10.02
C GLN A 917 -42.91 7.80 -8.67
N LEU A 918 -42.62 8.99 -8.14
CA LEU A 918 -43.24 9.46 -6.90
C LEU A 918 -44.75 9.55 -7.05
N GLN A 919 -45.26 10.11 -8.15
CA GLN A 919 -46.68 10.13 -8.46
C GLN A 919 -47.27 8.71 -8.55
N PHE A 920 -46.55 7.78 -9.18
CA PHE A 920 -46.96 6.38 -9.28
C PHE A 920 -47.05 5.68 -7.91
N PHE A 921 -46.16 6.01 -6.97
CA PHE A 921 -46.23 5.51 -5.59
C PHE A 921 -47.41 6.14 -4.82
N GLU A 922 -47.69 7.43 -5.01
CA GLU A 922 -48.82 8.17 -4.40
C GLU A 922 -50.16 7.59 -4.82
N ASP A 923 -50.37 7.44 -6.13
CA ASP A 923 -51.64 7.00 -6.71
C ASP A 923 -52.01 5.57 -6.29
N ARG A 924 -51.03 4.77 -5.84
CA ARG A 924 -51.19 3.35 -5.49
C ARG A 924 -51.12 3.05 -3.99
N GLN A 925 -50.98 4.08 -3.15
CA GLN A 925 -50.79 3.94 -1.69
C GLN A 925 -49.68 2.93 -1.33
N LEU A 926 -48.69 2.80 -2.22
CA LEU A 926 -47.48 2.06 -1.92
C LEU A 926 -46.68 2.90 -0.92
N PRO A 927 -46.01 2.30 0.07
CA PRO A 927 -45.37 3.04 1.14
C PRO A 927 -44.44 4.11 0.57
N HIS A 928 -44.79 5.37 0.82
CA HIS A 928 -43.99 6.52 0.43
C HIS A 928 -42.65 6.41 1.11
N SER A 929 -41.56 6.49 0.35
CA SER A 929 -40.22 6.56 0.94
C SER A 929 -39.95 7.87 1.70
N GLU A 930 -40.96 8.71 1.94
CA GLU A 930 -40.90 9.80 2.92
C GLU A 930 -41.07 9.30 4.37
N GLU A 931 -41.69 8.13 4.62
CA GLU A 931 -41.70 7.49 5.95
C GLU A 931 -40.39 6.74 6.27
N TYR A 932 -39.44 6.70 5.33
CA TYR A 932 -38.10 6.13 5.54
C TYR A 932 -36.99 7.18 5.51
N ASP A 933 -37.32 8.44 5.80
CA ASP A 933 -36.36 9.51 6.07
C ASP A 933 -36.86 10.48 7.17
N SER A 934 -37.09 9.95 8.38
CA SER A 934 -36.85 10.68 9.63
C SER A 934 -36.94 9.69 10.79
N THR A 935 -35.82 9.45 11.48
CA THR A 935 -35.77 8.74 12.77
C THR A 935 -36.51 7.38 12.79
N ASP A 936 -35.91 6.30 12.29
CA ASP A 936 -36.31 4.99 12.82
C ASP A 936 -35.15 3.98 12.91
N ASP A 937 -34.82 3.69 14.17
CA ASP A 937 -34.09 2.54 14.66
C ASP A 937 -34.86 1.26 14.34
N SER A 938 -34.85 0.79 13.09
CA SER A 938 -35.27 -0.58 12.78
C SER A 938 -34.20 -1.64 13.12
N VAL A 939 -33.14 -1.24 13.83
CA VAL A 939 -32.31 -2.11 14.69
C VAL A 939 -32.97 -2.34 16.06
N SER A 940 -34.10 -1.69 16.38
CA SER A 940 -34.78 -1.84 17.68
C SER A 940 -36.01 -2.77 17.69
N GLN A 941 -36.53 -3.22 16.53
CA GLN A 941 -37.65 -4.18 16.48
C GLN A 941 -37.33 -5.56 15.89
N ALA A 942 -36.09 -5.78 15.46
CA ALA A 942 -35.52 -7.10 15.28
C ALA A 942 -34.30 -7.22 16.21
N LYS A 943 -34.57 -7.27 17.52
CA LYS A 943 -33.58 -7.63 18.53
C LYS A 943 -33.17 -9.09 18.38
#